data_AF-A0A3M2D487-F1
#
_entry.id   AF-A0A3M2D487-F1
#
_cell.length_a   1.000
_cell.length_b   1.000
_cell.length_c   1.000
_cell.angle_alpha   90.00
_cell.angle_beta   90.00
_cell.angle_gamma   90.00
#
_symmetry.space_group_name_H-M   'P 1'
#
loop_
_entity.id
_entity.type
_entity.pdbx_description
1 polymer ?
#
loop_
_entity_poly.entity_id
_entity_poly.type
_entity_poly.pdbx_seq_one_letter_code
_entity_poly.pdbx_strand_id
1 'polypeptide(L)'
;MRKSIGKFLPSKLRLCLLWLLILALGINFGLLAHEGEEHAEDSKTKPQAKESIKIASAERNIETENGHFRITMKRSPSDPRTSETVNFAVRITEKIEGGFGSDSELPIDNAKLSVTVSESEKGIIEAENLAVKAEGDGIYRFSYVFSSVGNYKITLQVTTEDNRQFTVDFPLSVSSAPMNSYFWLGLVTLILLCFGLIGVFFYSFRKNGGLNTVRAVRIVALGILLFVASVLLLSYFFPLQQARNIPEIPLAQVKEIPLNALNETATVTLPKETQLLFGIKTETISERKIRAGLKVNGIVKAKPESRAVITASVTGKVIFNQGIGLGSVVGRNQPIGTIEQVLDVSNQATLESQRLEIEAQRREVEIKQLELKNTILQLQSQLANQRARLNQAKAQALQAQRELKRAENLAKIGAVPQKRLEEAQTEAKIAEQEVASTEKQVALLEEQIKQAETGQRIFSSPKVNEPKRIFPLLSPIKGVIDDVKVANGQIVEAGKEILSVIDTSEMLLEAQVFEGDLPILRKVGRASFTAPSLEGEVYEIGNEDLVFIGQTVNQQTRMVTVVYKVKNPRGALRDGMFVEISIQSDEAQSQLAVPKRAIFNEQGQNFVFVFKGGETFEKRPILLGSEDLQYAEVKSGLQKGERVVVEGIYQLRSIKQ
;
A
#
# COMPACT_ATOMS: atom_id res chain seq x y z
N MET A 1 9.06 -47.45 62.80
CA MET A 1 7.89 -47.14 63.66
C MET A 1 6.77 -46.59 62.79
N ARG A 2 5.75 -47.43 62.51
CA ARG A 2 4.34 -47.26 62.94
C ARG A 2 3.69 -45.98 62.40
N LYS A 3 2.92 -46.06 61.30
CA LYS A 3 1.44 -46.26 61.24
C LYS A 3 0.65 -45.08 61.84
N SER A 4 -0.36 -44.65 61.06
CA SER A 4 -1.50 -43.80 61.42
C SER A 4 -1.31 -42.28 61.33
N ILE A 5 -1.81 -41.68 60.24
CA ILE A 5 -3.00 -40.81 60.23
C ILE A 5 -3.45 -40.73 58.77
N GLY A 6 -4.37 -41.63 58.41
CA GLY A 6 -5.19 -41.47 57.23
C GLY A 6 -6.49 -40.78 57.62
N LYS A 7 -7.04 -40.01 56.67
CA LYS A 7 -8.42 -39.53 56.60
C LYS A 7 -8.78 -38.42 57.59
N PHE A 8 -8.87 -37.19 57.07
CA PHE A 8 -10.02 -36.29 57.22
C PHE A 8 -9.71 -34.98 56.51
N LEU A 9 -9.94 -34.91 55.20
CA LEU A 9 -10.27 -33.66 54.53
C LEU A 9 -11.07 -34.03 53.27
N PRO A 10 -12.34 -33.61 53.12
CA PRO A 10 -13.16 -34.00 51.98
C PRO A 10 -12.52 -33.49 50.68
N SER A 11 -12.59 -34.27 49.61
CA SER A 11 -12.00 -33.94 48.29
C SER A 11 -12.43 -32.57 47.74
N LYS A 12 -13.60 -32.08 48.17
CA LYS A 12 -14.11 -30.73 47.85
C LYS A 12 -13.32 -29.60 48.53
N LEU A 13 -12.75 -29.81 49.72
CA LEU A 13 -11.94 -28.82 50.42
C LEU A 13 -10.54 -28.69 49.79
N ARG A 14 -9.99 -29.78 49.25
CA ARG A 14 -8.72 -29.75 48.50
C ARG A 14 -8.85 -29.00 47.19
N LEU A 15 -9.97 -29.12 46.48
CA LEU A 15 -10.22 -28.31 45.27
C LEU A 15 -10.42 -26.83 45.60
N CYS A 16 -11.07 -26.52 46.73
CA CYS A 16 -11.29 -25.14 47.19
C CYS A 16 -9.97 -24.48 47.66
N LEU A 17 -9.12 -25.22 48.37
CA LEU A 17 -7.77 -24.78 48.75
C LEU A 17 -6.85 -24.63 47.53
N LEU A 18 -6.93 -25.55 46.56
CA LEU A 18 -6.20 -25.41 45.28
C LEU A 18 -6.69 -24.20 44.49
N TRP A 19 -7.99 -23.90 44.54
CA TRP A 19 -8.58 -22.71 43.92
C TRP A 19 -8.14 -21.41 44.60
N LEU A 20 -8.16 -21.36 45.94
CA LEU A 20 -7.63 -20.23 46.72
C LEU A 20 -6.13 -20.02 46.46
N LEU A 21 -5.38 -21.10 46.24
CA LEU A 21 -3.95 -21.03 45.91
C LEU A 21 -3.73 -20.51 44.48
N ILE A 22 -4.56 -20.89 43.51
CA ILE A 22 -4.51 -20.38 42.13
C ILE A 22 -4.96 -18.90 42.07
N LEU A 23 -5.96 -18.52 42.87
CA LEU A 23 -6.43 -17.13 42.98
C LEU A 23 -5.38 -16.25 43.67
N ALA A 24 -4.69 -16.78 44.70
CA ALA A 24 -3.55 -16.12 45.34
C ALA A 24 -2.33 -16.02 44.42
N LEU A 25 -2.03 -17.04 43.61
CA LEU A 25 -0.95 -16.99 42.61
C LEU A 25 -1.26 -16.05 41.44
N GLY A 26 -2.52 -15.93 41.02
CA GLY A 26 -2.95 -14.98 39.99
C GLY A 26 -2.88 -13.52 40.43
N ILE A 27 -3.17 -13.25 41.72
CA ILE A 27 -3.00 -11.91 42.32
C ILE A 27 -1.51 -11.59 42.51
N ASN A 28 -0.68 -12.57 42.88
CA ASN A 28 0.76 -12.36 43.03
C ASN A 28 1.48 -12.15 41.69
N PHE A 29 1.02 -12.73 40.59
CA PHE A 29 1.60 -12.49 39.26
C PHE A 29 1.37 -11.05 38.76
N GLY A 30 0.36 -10.35 39.28
CA GLY A 30 0.16 -8.91 39.04
C GLY A 30 1.10 -8.02 39.87
N LEU A 31 1.56 -8.49 41.03
CA LEU A 31 2.52 -7.77 41.88
C LEU A 31 3.99 -8.08 41.54
N LEU A 32 4.30 -9.30 41.10
CA LEU A 32 5.66 -9.75 40.76
C LEU A 32 6.16 -9.27 39.39
N ALA A 33 5.30 -8.66 38.57
CA ALA A 33 5.74 -7.92 37.38
C ALA A 33 6.41 -6.56 37.73
N HIS A 34 6.46 -6.20 39.03
CA HIS A 34 7.05 -4.94 39.51
C HIS A 34 8.42 -5.12 40.20
N GLU A 35 8.89 -6.33 40.49
CA GLU A 35 10.19 -6.54 41.18
C GLU A 35 10.98 -7.69 40.54
N GLY A 36 11.96 -7.35 39.71
CA GLY A 36 12.92 -8.33 39.20
C GLY A 36 13.69 -7.90 37.95
N GLU A 37 14.53 -6.88 38.07
CA GLU A 37 15.76 -6.76 37.27
C GLU A 37 16.71 -5.73 37.93
N GLU A 38 17.36 -6.15 39.02
CA GLU A 38 18.67 -5.59 39.42
C GLU A 38 19.77 -6.48 38.81
N HIS A 39 20.26 -6.07 37.64
CA HIS A 39 21.64 -6.32 37.24
C HIS A 39 22.24 -5.00 36.78
N ALA A 40 23.28 -4.57 37.51
CA ALA A 40 24.00 -3.34 37.29
C ALA A 40 24.90 -3.44 36.06
N GLU A 41 24.62 -2.63 35.04
CA GLU A 41 25.66 -1.96 34.27
C GLU A 41 25.13 -0.64 33.68
N ASP A 42 25.92 0.40 33.94
CA ASP A 42 25.78 1.83 33.72
C ASP A 42 24.99 2.28 32.46
N SER A 43 23.75 2.79 32.62
CA SER A 43 23.21 3.79 31.70
C SER A 43 22.08 4.62 32.35
N LYS A 44 22.22 5.94 32.23
CA LYS A 44 21.34 6.97 32.79
C LYS A 44 19.86 6.73 32.45
N THR A 45 19.05 6.60 33.49
CA THR A 45 17.59 6.59 33.45
C THR A 45 17.04 7.83 32.73
N LYS A 46 16.48 7.62 31.54
CA LYS A 46 15.54 8.55 30.90
C LYS A 46 14.27 8.59 31.77
N PRO A 47 13.79 9.75 32.24
CA PRO A 47 12.49 9.82 32.89
C PRO A 47 11.41 9.44 31.86
N GLN A 48 10.52 8.51 32.21
CA GLN A 48 9.29 8.24 31.47
C GLN A 48 8.58 9.57 31.21
N ALA A 49 8.37 9.89 29.93
CA ALA A 49 7.75 11.13 29.52
C ALA A 49 6.31 11.20 30.06
N LYS A 50 6.12 12.03 31.09
CA LYS A 50 4.81 12.50 31.55
C LYS A 50 4.10 13.09 30.34
N GLU A 51 3.06 12.43 29.84
CA GLU A 51 2.30 12.87 28.66
C GLU A 51 1.86 14.31 28.88
N SER A 52 2.48 15.26 28.18
CA SER A 52 2.27 16.68 28.40
C SER A 52 0.88 17.05 27.91
N ILE A 53 -0.02 17.42 28.83
CA ILE A 53 -1.37 17.90 28.47
C ILE A 53 -1.22 19.16 27.62
N LYS A 54 -1.68 19.08 26.37
CA LYS A 54 -1.62 20.18 25.40
C LYS A 54 -2.70 21.21 25.71
N ILE A 55 -2.41 22.48 25.44
CA ILE A 55 -3.33 23.61 25.62
C ILE A 55 -3.77 24.07 24.23
N ALA A 56 -5.07 24.27 24.03
CA ALA A 56 -5.60 24.88 22.81
C ALA A 56 -5.83 26.39 23.05
N SER A 57 -5.57 27.21 22.05
CA SER A 57 -5.80 28.66 22.05
C SER A 57 -6.79 29.03 20.94
N ALA A 58 -7.71 29.93 21.22
CA ALA A 58 -8.65 30.49 20.26
C ALA A 58 -8.75 31.99 20.45
N GLU A 59 -8.69 32.75 19.35
CA GLU A 59 -8.72 34.21 19.36
C GLU A 59 -9.96 34.74 18.63
N ARG A 60 -10.51 35.85 19.14
CA ARG A 60 -11.61 36.60 18.54
C ARG A 60 -11.32 38.09 18.65
N ASN A 61 -11.39 38.78 17.53
CA ASN A 61 -11.36 40.25 17.47
C ASN A 61 -12.79 40.75 17.32
N ILE A 62 -13.18 41.75 18.12
CA ILE A 62 -14.50 42.37 18.12
C ILE A 62 -14.32 43.86 17.91
N GLU A 63 -15.07 44.39 16.96
CA GLU A 63 -15.21 45.82 16.76
C GLU A 63 -16.55 46.24 17.34
N THR A 64 -16.53 47.19 18.25
CA THR A 64 -17.74 47.85 18.77
C THR A 64 -17.72 49.31 18.33
N GLU A 65 -18.84 50.03 18.44
CA GLU A 65 -18.93 51.44 18.05
C GLU A 65 -17.88 52.33 18.73
N ASN A 66 -17.33 51.90 19.88
CA ASN A 66 -16.41 52.65 20.73
C ASN A 66 -15.15 51.85 21.16
N GLY A 67 -14.65 50.91 20.33
CA GLY A 67 -13.37 50.23 20.62
C GLY A 67 -13.18 48.88 19.92
N HIS A 68 -11.91 48.48 19.76
CA HIS A 68 -11.48 47.22 19.18
C HIS A 68 -10.94 46.28 20.26
N PHE A 69 -11.64 45.20 20.54
CA PHE A 69 -11.28 44.23 21.58
C PHE A 69 -10.69 42.96 20.98
N ARG A 70 -9.65 42.43 21.61
CA ARG A 70 -9.09 41.10 21.32
C ARG A 70 -9.32 40.19 22.52
N ILE A 71 -9.92 39.04 22.26
CA ILE A 71 -10.24 38.03 23.27
C ILE A 71 -9.50 36.75 22.90
N THR A 72 -8.56 36.34 23.74
CA THR A 72 -7.83 35.08 23.59
C THR A 72 -8.29 34.11 24.67
N MET A 73 -8.93 33.01 24.28
CA MET A 73 -9.33 31.94 25.17
C MET A 73 -8.40 30.74 25.02
N LYS A 74 -7.71 30.38 26.10
CA LYS A 74 -6.95 29.14 26.23
C LYS A 74 -7.71 28.12 27.04
N ARG A 75 -7.61 26.85 26.66
CA ARG A 75 -8.23 25.72 27.36
C ARG A 75 -7.25 24.57 27.58
N SER A 76 -7.35 23.94 28.73
CA SER A 76 -6.60 22.73 29.12
C SER A 76 -7.57 21.69 29.65
N PRO A 77 -7.64 20.48 29.07
CA PRO A 77 -6.85 19.96 27.94
C PRO A 77 -7.34 20.50 26.58
N SER A 78 -6.49 20.41 25.55
CA SER A 78 -6.85 20.78 24.16
C SER A 78 -7.96 19.91 23.58
N ASP A 79 -8.00 18.63 23.99
CA ASP A 79 -8.98 17.59 23.63
C ASP A 79 -9.88 17.25 24.83
N PRO A 80 -10.89 18.07 25.13
CA PRO A 80 -11.75 17.86 26.30
C PRO A 80 -12.61 16.61 26.15
N ARG A 81 -12.74 15.86 27.25
CA ARG A 81 -13.50 14.62 27.31
C ARG A 81 -14.63 14.72 28.33
N THR A 82 -15.65 13.91 28.16
CA THR A 82 -16.75 13.78 29.14
C THR A 82 -16.22 13.44 30.53
N SER A 83 -16.82 14.02 31.56
CA SER A 83 -16.48 13.81 32.98
C SER A 83 -15.09 14.32 33.39
N GLU A 84 -14.36 15.03 32.52
CA GLU A 84 -13.11 15.71 32.87
C GLU A 84 -13.35 17.20 33.15
N THR A 85 -12.58 17.77 34.07
CA THR A 85 -12.58 19.22 34.33
C THR A 85 -11.76 19.93 33.26
N VAL A 86 -12.39 20.84 32.53
CA VAL A 86 -11.71 21.69 31.54
C VAL A 86 -11.46 23.04 32.15
N ASN A 87 -10.19 23.44 32.22
CA ASN A 87 -9.76 24.74 32.73
C ASN A 87 -9.64 25.73 31.58
N PHE A 88 -10.27 26.89 31.71
CA PHE A 88 -10.23 27.97 30.73
C PHE A 88 -9.53 29.20 31.31
N ALA A 89 -8.74 29.87 30.48
CA ALA A 89 -8.13 31.15 30.75
C ALA A 89 -8.42 32.09 29.58
N VAL A 90 -9.10 33.20 29.86
CA VAL A 90 -9.49 34.21 28.87
C VAL A 90 -8.67 35.47 29.13
N ARG A 91 -7.99 35.98 28.10
CA ARG A 91 -7.35 37.30 28.13
C ARG A 91 -8.15 38.26 27.27
N ILE A 92 -8.50 39.41 27.83
CA ILE A 92 -9.22 40.48 27.15
C ILE A 92 -8.32 41.71 27.07
N THR A 93 -8.03 42.16 25.86
CA THR A 93 -7.28 43.39 25.58
C THR A 93 -8.08 44.33 24.68
N GLU A 94 -7.83 45.62 24.81
CA GLU A 94 -8.35 46.67 23.94
C GLU A 94 -7.21 47.30 23.15
N LYS A 95 -7.38 47.42 21.84
CA LYS A 95 -6.43 48.09 20.96
C LYS A 95 -6.71 49.60 20.97
N ILE A 96 -5.71 50.40 21.33
CA ILE A 96 -5.83 51.87 21.30
C ILE A 96 -5.29 52.40 19.97
N GLU A 97 -6.07 53.23 19.29
CA GLU A 97 -5.60 54.03 18.16
C GLU A 97 -4.87 55.29 18.67
N GLY A 98 -3.57 55.41 18.35
CA GLY A 98 -2.78 56.64 18.59
C GLY A 98 -1.62 56.56 19.59
N GLY A 99 -1.26 55.38 20.11
CA GLY A 99 -0.06 55.19 20.94
C GLY A 99 1.23 55.01 20.12
N PHE A 100 2.38 55.40 20.67
CA PHE A 100 3.71 55.16 20.05
C PHE A 100 4.02 53.65 20.03
N GLY A 101 3.71 53.00 18.92
CA GLY A 101 4.00 51.59 18.64
C GLY A 101 2.86 50.94 17.85
N SER A 102 3.18 50.27 16.74
CA SER A 102 2.19 49.50 15.97
C SER A 102 1.65 48.36 16.85
N ASP A 103 0.38 48.44 17.24
CA ASP A 103 -0.37 47.51 18.11
C ASP A 103 -0.05 47.61 19.63
N SER A 104 -0.35 48.77 20.23
CA SER A 104 -0.43 48.89 21.69
C SER A 104 -1.79 48.36 22.19
N GLU A 105 -1.79 47.23 22.88
CA GLU A 105 -2.97 46.62 23.50
C GLU A 105 -2.95 46.85 25.01
N LEU A 106 -4.05 47.37 25.57
CA LEU A 106 -4.23 47.47 27.02
C LEU A 106 -5.07 46.32 27.57
N PRO A 107 -4.65 45.68 28.67
CA PRO A 107 -5.47 44.71 29.36
C PRO A 107 -6.69 45.37 30.01
N ILE A 108 -7.85 44.71 29.95
CA ILE A 108 -9.07 45.15 30.65
C ILE A 108 -9.20 44.43 31.98
N ASP A 109 -8.74 45.08 33.04
CA ASP A 109 -8.96 44.65 34.41
C ASP A 109 -10.36 45.09 34.88
N ASN A 110 -11.10 44.21 35.57
CA ASN A 110 -12.44 44.46 36.16
C ASN A 110 -13.67 44.37 35.25
N ALA A 111 -13.59 43.72 34.09
CA ALA A 111 -14.78 43.38 33.31
C ALA A 111 -15.66 42.35 34.06
N LYS A 112 -16.98 42.55 34.04
CA LYS A 112 -17.95 41.54 34.48
C LYS A 112 -18.16 40.54 33.34
N LEU A 113 -17.78 39.29 33.56
CA LEU A 113 -17.95 38.20 32.60
C LEU A 113 -19.07 37.26 33.05
N SER A 114 -20.07 37.07 32.19
CA SER A 114 -21.05 35.99 32.31
C SER A 114 -20.73 34.92 31.27
N VAL A 115 -20.51 33.68 31.71
CA VAL A 115 -20.18 32.56 30.83
C VAL A 115 -21.36 31.60 30.75
N THR A 116 -21.79 31.31 29.54
CA THR A 116 -22.87 30.36 29.23
C THR A 116 -22.33 29.22 28.37
N VAL A 117 -22.65 27.99 28.73
CA VAL A 117 -22.29 26.78 27.98
C VAL A 117 -23.57 26.18 27.41
N SER A 118 -23.61 26.03 26.09
CA SER A 118 -24.77 25.49 25.36
C SER A 118 -24.37 24.36 24.41
N GLU A 119 -25.23 23.35 24.28
CA GLU A 119 -25.05 22.27 23.30
C GLU A 119 -25.54 22.75 21.92
N SER A 120 -24.64 22.82 20.93
CA SER A 120 -24.85 23.51 19.65
C SER A 120 -25.93 22.86 18.78
N GLU A 121 -26.16 21.56 18.89
CA GLU A 121 -27.16 20.83 18.07
C GLU A 121 -28.57 20.86 18.67
N LYS A 122 -28.68 20.93 20.01
CA LYS A 122 -29.98 20.90 20.70
C LYS A 122 -30.43 22.28 21.21
N GLY A 123 -29.55 23.27 21.21
CA GLY A 123 -29.82 24.62 21.75
C GLY A 123 -30.06 24.63 23.26
N ILE A 124 -29.73 23.54 23.96
CA ILE A 124 -29.93 23.40 25.41
C ILE A 124 -28.79 24.14 26.13
N ILE A 125 -29.15 25.02 27.05
CA ILE A 125 -28.20 25.66 27.97
C ILE A 125 -27.89 24.65 29.08
N GLU A 126 -26.65 24.16 29.13
CA GLU A 126 -26.20 23.23 30.18
C GLU A 126 -25.71 23.96 31.44
N ALA A 127 -25.19 25.18 31.28
CA ALA A 127 -24.83 26.04 32.40
C ALA A 127 -24.88 27.51 32.00
N GLU A 128 -25.29 28.35 32.94
CA GLU A 128 -25.38 29.79 32.79
C GLU A 128 -24.76 30.46 34.02
N ASN A 129 -24.11 31.60 33.84
CA ASN A 129 -23.46 32.37 34.91
C ASN A 129 -22.42 31.55 35.69
N LEU A 130 -21.52 30.87 34.99
CA LEU A 130 -20.39 30.19 35.66
C LEU A 130 -19.54 31.19 36.44
N ALA A 131 -19.04 30.76 37.60
CA ALA A 131 -18.17 31.58 38.43
C ALA A 131 -16.83 31.85 37.71
N VAL A 132 -16.54 33.13 37.46
CA VAL A 132 -15.29 33.59 36.85
C VAL A 132 -14.41 34.26 37.90
N LYS A 133 -13.13 33.89 37.96
CA LYS A 133 -12.12 34.50 38.84
C LYS A 133 -11.21 35.41 38.02
N ALA A 134 -11.10 36.69 38.40
CA ALA A 134 -10.15 37.63 37.81
C ALA A 134 -8.75 37.48 38.44
N GLU A 135 -7.69 37.49 37.62
CA GLU A 135 -6.29 37.38 38.07
C GLU A 135 -5.44 38.64 37.78
N GLY A 136 -6.04 39.66 37.13
CA GLY A 136 -5.34 40.88 36.69
C GLY A 136 -4.65 40.72 35.32
N ASP A 137 -4.17 41.83 34.73
CA ASP A 137 -3.61 41.89 33.37
C ASP A 137 -4.59 41.39 32.28
N GLY A 138 -5.88 41.65 32.49
CA GLY A 138 -6.97 41.29 31.59
C GLY A 138 -7.31 39.80 31.59
N ILE A 139 -6.82 39.04 32.57
CA ILE A 139 -6.95 37.57 32.62
C ILE A 139 -8.08 37.13 33.55
N TYR A 140 -8.93 36.26 33.03
CA TYR A 140 -10.10 35.67 33.69
C TYR A 140 -10.08 34.15 33.59
N ARG A 141 -10.45 33.44 34.65
CA ARG A 141 -10.48 31.97 34.68
C ARG A 141 -11.82 31.41 35.09
N PHE A 142 -12.16 30.28 34.49
CA PHE A 142 -13.29 29.44 34.90
C PHE A 142 -13.01 27.99 34.54
N SER A 143 -13.72 27.07 35.18
CA SER A 143 -13.62 25.64 34.90
C SER A 143 -15.01 25.04 34.71
N TYR A 144 -15.11 24.04 33.84
CA TYR A 144 -16.38 23.36 33.56
C TYR A 144 -16.19 21.87 33.30
N VAL A 145 -17.19 21.06 33.67
CA VAL A 145 -17.20 19.60 33.45
C VAL A 145 -18.35 19.26 32.51
N PHE A 146 -18.03 18.68 31.35
CA PHE A 146 -19.02 18.30 30.35
C PHE A 146 -19.62 16.93 30.65
N SER A 147 -20.96 16.84 30.65
CA SER A 147 -21.68 15.62 31.02
C SER A 147 -21.99 14.70 29.83
N SER A 148 -21.93 15.22 28.60
CA SER A 148 -22.25 14.45 27.39
C SER A 148 -21.27 14.71 26.24
N VAL A 149 -21.24 13.78 25.28
CA VAL A 149 -20.42 13.89 24.06
C VAL A 149 -21.18 14.77 23.08
N GLY A 150 -20.53 15.79 22.53
CA GLY A 150 -21.19 16.68 21.59
C GLY A 150 -20.39 17.93 21.24
N ASN A 151 -21.01 18.76 20.42
CA ASN A 151 -20.49 20.08 20.06
C ASN A 151 -21.12 21.13 20.97
N TYR A 152 -20.28 21.84 21.68
CA TYR A 152 -20.63 22.87 22.64
C TYR A 152 -20.22 24.25 22.12
N LYS A 153 -20.96 25.26 22.57
CA LYS A 153 -20.67 26.67 22.34
C LYS A 153 -20.52 27.35 23.70
N ILE A 154 -19.34 27.90 23.94
CA ILE A 154 -19.07 28.75 25.10
C ILE A 154 -19.33 30.19 24.67
N THR A 155 -20.30 30.83 25.30
CA THR A 155 -20.68 32.22 25.07
C THR A 155 -20.17 33.05 26.24
N LEU A 156 -19.29 34.00 25.96
CA LEU A 156 -18.81 35.00 26.91
C LEU A 156 -19.57 36.30 26.70
N GLN A 157 -20.36 36.72 27.67
CA GLN A 157 -20.92 38.07 27.73
C GLN A 157 -20.01 38.93 28.61
N VAL A 158 -19.36 39.91 28.01
CA VAL A 158 -18.41 40.79 28.68
C VAL A 158 -19.05 42.16 28.84
N THR A 159 -19.09 42.67 30.08
CA THR A 159 -19.41 44.05 30.39
C THR A 159 -18.17 44.72 30.96
N THR A 160 -17.60 45.67 30.22
CA THR A 160 -16.45 46.48 30.68
C THR A 160 -16.88 47.46 31.79
N GLU A 161 -15.90 48.04 32.49
CA GLU A 161 -16.15 49.05 33.55
C GLU A 161 -16.91 50.28 33.01
N ASP A 162 -16.66 50.66 31.76
CA ASP A 162 -17.36 51.75 31.05
C ASP A 162 -18.77 51.36 30.55
N ASN A 163 -19.34 50.25 31.04
CA ASN A 163 -20.62 49.68 30.61
C ASN A 163 -20.72 49.28 29.12
N ARG A 164 -19.60 49.09 28.42
CA ARG A 164 -19.61 48.52 27.05
C ARG A 164 -19.84 47.02 27.12
N GLN A 165 -20.84 46.52 26.39
CA GLN A 165 -21.25 45.12 26.39
C GLN A 165 -21.03 44.48 25.02
N PHE A 166 -20.43 43.29 25.01
CA PHE A 166 -20.29 42.48 23.81
C PHE A 166 -20.33 40.98 24.16
N THR A 167 -20.68 40.17 23.16
CA THR A 167 -20.83 38.72 23.31
C THR A 167 -19.89 37.99 22.35
N VAL A 168 -19.22 36.95 22.82
CA VAL A 168 -18.26 36.17 22.04
C VAL A 168 -18.55 34.68 22.15
N ASP A 169 -18.60 34.02 21.00
CA ASP A 169 -18.83 32.59 20.93
C ASP A 169 -17.56 31.82 20.55
N PHE A 170 -17.28 30.78 21.32
CA PHE A 170 -16.19 29.82 21.10
C PHE A 170 -16.75 28.41 20.93
N PRO A 171 -16.66 27.82 19.71
CA PRO A 171 -17.08 26.45 19.48
C PRO A 171 -16.08 25.46 20.08
N LEU A 172 -16.59 24.33 20.57
CA LEU A 172 -15.83 23.36 21.34
C LEU A 172 -16.43 21.96 21.09
N SER A 173 -15.64 21.00 20.62
CA SER A 173 -16.07 19.59 20.54
C SER A 173 -15.55 18.79 21.72
N VAL A 174 -16.43 18.02 22.37
CA VAL A 174 -16.11 17.14 23.51
C VAL A 174 -16.25 15.68 23.09
N SER A 175 -15.22 14.88 23.30
CA SER A 175 -15.22 13.45 22.98
C SER A 175 -15.50 12.57 24.20
N SER A 176 -15.80 11.28 23.99
CA SER A 176 -15.89 10.34 25.11
C SER A 176 -14.51 10.08 25.73
N ALA A 177 -14.48 9.88 27.05
CA ALA A 177 -13.27 9.40 27.71
C ALA A 177 -13.01 7.93 27.32
N PRO A 178 -11.76 7.55 26.95
CA PRO A 178 -11.45 6.16 26.67
C PRO A 178 -11.66 5.32 27.92
N MET A 179 -12.19 4.11 27.70
CA MET A 179 -12.45 3.15 28.76
C MET A 179 -11.11 2.58 29.27
N ASN A 180 -10.98 2.44 30.59
CA ASN A 180 -9.73 1.98 31.19
C ASN A 180 -9.42 0.53 30.74
N SER A 181 -8.25 0.32 30.12
CA SER A 181 -7.84 -0.99 29.59
C SER A 181 -7.78 -2.08 30.67
N TYR A 182 -7.36 -1.71 31.88
CA TYR A 182 -7.30 -2.62 33.02
C TYR A 182 -8.68 -3.06 33.50
N PHE A 183 -9.68 -2.19 33.42
CA PHE A 183 -11.06 -2.54 33.70
C PHE A 183 -11.57 -3.58 32.69
N TRP A 184 -11.26 -3.40 31.40
CA TRP A 184 -11.67 -4.35 30.35
C TRP A 184 -10.99 -5.72 30.50
N LEU A 185 -9.69 -5.73 30.80
CA LEU A 185 -8.95 -6.97 31.07
C LEU A 185 -9.52 -7.69 32.30
N GLY A 186 -9.81 -6.94 33.37
CA GLY A 186 -10.46 -7.46 34.59
C GLY A 186 -11.86 -8.03 34.32
N LEU A 187 -12.65 -7.37 33.49
CA LEU A 187 -13.99 -7.83 33.12
C LEU A 187 -13.92 -9.12 32.28
N VAL A 188 -13.03 -9.19 31.28
CA VAL A 188 -12.84 -10.38 30.43
C VAL A 188 -12.35 -11.57 31.24
N THR A 189 -11.38 -11.36 32.12
CA THR A 189 -10.89 -12.41 33.03
C THR A 189 -11.99 -12.91 33.97
N LEU A 190 -12.83 -12.02 34.50
CA LEU A 190 -13.99 -12.40 35.32
C LEU A 190 -15.02 -13.21 34.51
N ILE A 191 -15.28 -12.82 33.26
CA ILE A 191 -16.20 -13.53 32.36
C ILE A 191 -15.65 -14.92 32.02
N LEU A 192 -14.37 -15.04 31.67
CA LEU A 192 -13.72 -16.32 31.37
C LEU A 192 -13.73 -17.26 32.59
N LEU A 193 -13.50 -16.73 33.78
CA LEU A 193 -13.59 -17.49 35.02
C LEU A 193 -15.02 -17.98 35.27
N CYS A 194 -16.03 -17.14 35.02
CA CYS A 194 -17.43 -17.54 35.04
C CYS A 194 -17.77 -18.65 34.03
N PHE A 195 -17.31 -18.54 32.78
CA PHE A 195 -17.49 -19.60 31.77
C PHE A 195 -16.77 -20.90 32.15
N GLY A 196 -15.57 -20.81 32.74
CA GLY A 196 -14.86 -21.95 33.28
C GLY A 196 -15.65 -22.66 34.38
N LEU A 197 -16.24 -21.91 35.30
CA LEU A 197 -17.11 -22.45 36.36
C LEU A 197 -18.38 -23.10 35.80
N ILE A 198 -19.00 -22.49 34.78
CA ILE A 198 -20.16 -23.07 34.07
C ILE A 198 -19.76 -24.36 33.35
N GLY A 199 -18.59 -24.42 32.73
CA GLY A 199 -18.05 -25.62 32.08
C GLY A 199 -17.78 -26.75 33.07
N VAL A 200 -17.18 -26.45 34.23
CA VAL A 200 -16.97 -27.42 35.33
C VAL A 200 -18.31 -27.90 35.90
N PHE A 201 -19.31 -27.01 36.00
CA PHE A 201 -20.66 -27.37 36.42
C PHE A 201 -21.31 -28.35 35.43
N PHE A 202 -21.23 -28.07 34.12
CA PHE A 202 -21.77 -28.94 33.07
C PHE A 202 -21.05 -30.29 33.01
N TYR A 203 -19.73 -30.29 33.18
CA TYR A 203 -18.93 -31.52 33.24
C TYR A 203 -19.29 -32.37 34.47
N SER A 204 -19.42 -31.75 35.65
CA SER A 204 -19.85 -32.45 36.86
C SER A 204 -21.29 -32.96 36.77
N PHE A 205 -22.18 -32.24 36.07
CA PHE A 205 -23.56 -32.65 35.84
C PHE A 205 -23.64 -33.89 34.95
N ARG A 206 -22.83 -33.92 33.87
CA ARG A 206 -22.75 -35.06 32.95
C ARG A 206 -22.14 -36.30 33.60
N LYS A 207 -21.16 -36.15 34.51
CA LYS A 207 -20.45 -37.28 35.13
C LYS A 207 -21.21 -37.94 36.29
N ASN A 208 -22.04 -37.20 37.02
CA ASN A 208 -22.67 -37.69 38.26
C ASN A 208 -24.18 -37.97 38.15
N GLY A 209 -24.76 -38.01 36.95
CA GLY A 209 -26.14 -38.50 36.77
C GLY A 209 -27.22 -37.69 37.48
N GLY A 210 -27.15 -36.36 37.39
CA GLY A 210 -28.19 -35.44 37.85
C GLY A 210 -27.97 -34.87 39.26
N LEU A 211 -28.02 -33.53 39.36
CA LEU A 211 -28.21 -32.84 40.65
C LEU A 211 -29.68 -32.47 40.81
N ASN A 212 -30.21 -32.55 42.05
CA ASN A 212 -31.52 -31.98 42.39
C ASN A 212 -31.61 -30.52 41.93
N THR A 213 -32.67 -30.18 41.20
CA THR A 213 -32.92 -28.86 40.58
C THR A 213 -32.75 -27.70 41.56
N VAL A 214 -33.19 -27.88 42.81
CA VAL A 214 -33.06 -26.87 43.88
C VAL A 214 -31.60 -26.55 44.24
N ARG A 215 -30.69 -27.54 44.19
CA ARG A 215 -29.26 -27.31 44.46
C ARG A 215 -28.56 -26.60 43.31
N ALA A 216 -28.96 -26.89 42.07
CA ALA A 216 -28.44 -26.20 40.88
C ALA A 216 -28.80 -24.70 40.91
N VAL A 217 -30.06 -24.36 41.19
CA VAL A 217 -30.52 -22.97 41.26
C VAL A 217 -29.77 -22.16 42.32
N ARG A 218 -29.49 -22.74 43.50
CA ARG A 218 -28.73 -22.06 44.57
C ARG A 218 -27.27 -21.78 44.18
N ILE A 219 -26.63 -22.69 43.45
CA ILE A 219 -25.24 -22.52 43.01
C ILE A 219 -25.16 -21.44 41.92
N VAL A 220 -26.12 -21.42 40.99
CA VAL A 220 -26.19 -20.39 39.94
C VAL A 220 -26.48 -19.01 40.56
N ALA A 221 -27.43 -18.92 41.50
CA ALA A 221 -27.73 -17.67 42.20
C ALA A 221 -26.53 -17.13 43.00
N LEU A 222 -25.78 -18.00 43.68
CA LEU A 222 -24.56 -17.62 44.40
C LEU A 222 -23.45 -17.17 43.44
N GLY A 223 -23.32 -17.81 42.28
CA GLY A 223 -22.36 -17.42 41.23
C GLY A 223 -22.67 -16.05 40.63
N ILE A 224 -23.95 -15.75 40.38
CA ILE A 224 -24.38 -14.43 39.90
C ILE A 224 -24.09 -13.35 40.95
N LEU A 225 -24.38 -13.62 42.22
CA LEU A 225 -24.14 -12.66 43.30
C LEU A 225 -22.65 -12.38 43.50
N LEU A 226 -21.80 -13.41 43.42
CA LEU A 226 -20.34 -13.25 43.45
C LEU A 226 -19.83 -12.47 42.24
N PHE A 227 -20.34 -12.75 41.04
CA PHE A 227 -19.98 -12.01 39.83
C PHE A 227 -20.33 -10.53 39.96
N VAL A 228 -21.54 -10.19 40.41
CA VAL A 228 -21.96 -8.80 40.63
C VAL A 228 -21.09 -8.12 41.67
N ALA A 229 -20.80 -8.78 42.80
CA ALA A 229 -19.90 -8.25 43.83
C ALA A 229 -18.48 -8.03 43.28
N SER A 230 -17.97 -8.93 42.45
CA SER A 230 -16.65 -8.80 41.82
C SER A 230 -16.59 -7.70 40.77
N VAL A 231 -17.65 -7.48 39.99
CA VAL A 231 -17.73 -6.34 39.06
C VAL A 231 -17.75 -5.02 39.81
N LEU A 232 -18.51 -4.93 40.92
CA LEU A 232 -18.51 -3.74 41.78
C LEU A 232 -17.13 -3.49 42.39
N LEU A 233 -16.45 -4.53 42.87
CA LEU A 233 -15.10 -4.43 43.38
C LEU A 233 -14.11 -3.97 42.29
N LEU A 234 -14.23 -4.52 41.09
CA LEU A 234 -13.42 -4.13 39.93
C LEU A 234 -13.63 -2.65 39.57
N SER A 235 -14.88 -2.17 39.59
CA SER A 235 -15.20 -0.77 39.32
C SER A 235 -14.67 0.20 40.39
N TYR A 236 -14.51 -0.29 41.64
CA TYR A 236 -13.96 0.49 42.74
C TYR A 236 -12.44 0.66 42.62
N PHE A 237 -11.72 -0.42 42.26
CA PHE A 237 -10.26 -0.38 42.10
C PHE A 237 -9.82 0.21 40.75
N PHE A 238 -10.61 -0.02 39.70
CA PHE A 238 -10.34 0.46 38.35
C PHE A 238 -11.56 1.23 37.84
N PRO A 239 -11.55 2.57 37.93
CA PRO A 239 -12.66 3.36 37.40
C PRO A 239 -12.84 3.08 35.91
N LEU A 240 -14.11 3.06 35.48
CA LEU A 240 -14.53 2.75 34.11
C LEU A 240 -13.85 3.66 33.06
N GLN A 241 -13.65 4.94 33.41
CA GLN A 241 -13.07 5.95 32.54
C GLN A 241 -11.69 6.37 33.07
N GLN A 242 -10.74 6.57 32.16
CA GLN A 242 -9.40 7.03 32.50
C GLN A 242 -9.40 8.55 32.74
N ALA A 243 -9.25 8.97 34.00
CA ALA A 243 -9.21 10.39 34.36
C ALA A 243 -7.76 10.94 34.25
N ARG A 244 -7.60 12.05 33.52
CA ARG A 244 -6.32 12.80 33.47
C ARG A 244 -6.21 13.73 34.67
N ASN A 245 -5.00 13.86 35.21
CA ASN A 245 -4.69 14.94 36.16
C ASN A 245 -4.38 16.21 35.35
N ILE A 246 -5.33 17.14 35.31
CA ILE A 246 -5.29 18.34 34.46
C ILE A 246 -4.76 19.52 35.28
N PRO A 247 -3.50 19.95 35.07
CA PRO A 247 -2.97 21.12 35.77
C PRO A 247 -3.64 22.40 35.28
N GLU A 248 -3.67 23.41 36.15
CA GLU A 248 -4.08 24.76 35.77
C GLU A 248 -3.13 25.37 34.72
N ILE A 249 -3.66 26.23 33.84
CA ILE A 249 -2.86 26.90 32.81
C ILE A 249 -1.90 27.90 33.46
N PRO A 250 -0.57 27.82 33.29
CA PRO A 250 0.36 28.80 33.84
C PRO A 250 0.12 30.22 33.28
N LEU A 251 0.14 31.27 34.13
CA LEU A 251 -0.08 32.66 33.69
C LEU A 251 0.89 33.09 32.56
N ALA A 252 2.14 32.63 32.59
CA ALA A 252 3.13 32.92 31.55
C ALA A 252 2.72 32.43 30.15
N GLN A 253 1.93 31.35 30.07
CA GLN A 253 1.43 30.84 28.80
C GLN A 253 0.20 31.61 28.30
N VAL A 254 -0.54 32.31 29.16
CA VAL A 254 -1.70 33.13 28.77
C VAL A 254 -1.25 34.47 28.19
N LYS A 255 -0.09 34.98 28.61
CA LYS A 255 0.43 36.31 28.27
C LYS A 255 1.14 36.40 26.91
N GLU A 256 0.66 35.77 25.84
CA GLU A 256 1.34 35.80 24.52
C GLU A 256 1.90 37.20 24.21
N ILE A 257 3.22 37.28 24.10
CA ILE A 257 3.97 38.51 23.87
C ILE A 257 3.69 38.89 22.41
N PRO A 258 3.12 40.07 22.11
CA PRO A 258 2.88 40.49 20.74
C PRO A 258 4.19 40.50 19.94
N LEU A 259 4.09 40.05 18.68
CA LEU A 259 5.15 39.95 17.66
C LEU A 259 5.71 41.31 17.19
N ASN A 260 5.68 42.34 18.05
CA ASN A 260 6.30 43.65 17.82
C ASN A 260 7.31 44.05 18.92
N ALA A 261 7.68 43.13 19.82
CA ALA A 261 8.92 43.26 20.60
C ALA A 261 10.16 42.82 19.78
N LEU A 262 10.20 43.12 18.48
CA LEU A 262 11.42 43.01 17.67
C LEU A 262 12.20 44.32 17.79
N ASN A 263 12.81 44.54 18.96
CA ASN A 263 13.97 45.42 19.11
C ASN A 263 14.70 45.15 20.44
N GLU A 264 14.83 43.88 20.85
CA GLU A 264 15.94 43.49 21.70
C GLU A 264 17.09 43.01 20.81
N THR A 265 17.81 43.96 20.23
CA THR A 265 19.17 43.70 19.74
C THR A 265 20.05 43.41 20.95
N ALA A 266 20.08 42.14 21.35
CA ALA A 266 20.99 41.67 22.38
C ALA A 266 22.42 41.75 21.82
N THR A 267 23.13 42.82 22.15
CA THR A 267 24.56 42.96 21.84
C THR A 267 25.39 42.22 22.87
N VAL A 268 26.29 41.36 22.40
CA VAL A 268 27.27 40.64 23.20
C VAL A 268 28.63 41.25 22.91
N THR A 269 29.34 41.70 23.94
CA THR A 269 30.71 42.19 23.81
C THR A 269 31.67 41.13 24.34
N LEU A 270 32.65 40.74 23.52
CA LEU A 270 33.60 39.68 23.81
C LEU A 270 35.03 40.14 23.45
N PRO A 271 35.97 40.16 24.41
CA PRO A 271 37.35 40.54 24.17
C PRO A 271 38.03 39.73 23.05
N LYS A 272 38.92 40.36 22.28
CA LYS A 272 39.60 39.71 21.13
C LYS A 272 40.36 38.43 21.51
N GLU A 273 40.98 38.40 22.69
CA GLU A 273 41.69 37.23 23.21
C GLU A 273 40.73 36.04 23.43
N THR A 274 39.53 36.32 23.95
CA THR A 274 38.48 35.32 24.15
C THR A 274 37.84 34.87 22.84
N GLN A 275 37.70 35.78 21.85
CA GLN A 275 37.25 35.41 20.51
C GLN A 275 38.21 34.40 19.85
N LEU A 276 39.52 34.61 20.01
CA LEU A 276 40.55 33.70 19.50
C LEU A 276 40.49 32.35 20.20
N LEU A 277 40.35 32.35 21.54
CA LEU A 277 40.21 31.13 22.34
C LEU A 277 38.97 30.32 21.95
N PHE A 278 37.85 30.99 21.66
CA PHE A 278 36.60 30.34 21.25
C PHE A 278 36.56 29.98 19.76
N GLY A 279 37.61 30.30 18.99
CA GLY A 279 37.70 29.97 17.57
C GLY A 279 36.60 30.61 16.73
N ILE A 280 36.16 31.83 17.09
CA ILE A 280 35.05 32.49 16.40
C ILE A 280 35.47 32.84 14.97
N LYS A 281 34.80 32.24 13.99
CA LYS A 281 34.98 32.60 12.57
C LYS A 281 33.75 33.31 12.05
N THR A 282 33.98 34.28 11.18
CA THR A 282 32.91 35.02 10.50
C THR A 282 33.01 34.88 8.99
N GLU A 283 31.87 34.85 8.32
CA GLU A 283 31.74 34.81 6.86
C GLU A 283 30.96 36.03 6.40
N THR A 284 31.33 36.59 5.25
CA THR A 284 30.63 37.77 4.70
C THR A 284 29.43 37.31 3.88
N ILE A 285 28.27 37.88 4.17
CA ILE A 285 27.04 37.57 3.44
C ILE A 285 27.14 38.18 2.04
N SER A 286 26.94 37.32 1.05
CA SER A 286 26.96 37.67 -0.37
C SER A 286 25.75 37.07 -1.06
N GLU A 287 25.42 37.63 -2.22
CA GLU A 287 24.45 37.00 -3.10
C GLU A 287 25.04 35.71 -3.66
N ARG A 288 24.27 34.62 -3.57
CA ARG A 288 24.64 33.33 -4.15
C ARG A 288 23.48 32.79 -4.96
N LYS A 289 23.81 32.00 -5.97
CA LYS A 289 22.85 31.25 -6.76
C LYS A 289 22.40 30.04 -5.94
N ILE A 290 21.27 30.17 -5.25
CA ILE A 290 20.64 29.08 -4.50
C ILE A 290 19.65 28.39 -5.44
N ARG A 291 19.73 27.06 -5.49
CA ARG A 291 18.70 26.22 -6.11
C ARG A 291 17.74 25.83 -5.01
N ALA A 292 16.47 26.20 -5.13
CA ALA A 292 15.44 25.74 -4.20
C ALA A 292 15.42 24.20 -4.23
N GLY A 293 15.68 23.59 -3.08
CA GLY A 293 15.60 22.15 -2.87
C GLY A 293 14.47 21.81 -1.92
N LEU A 294 13.84 20.67 -2.13
CA LEU A 294 12.84 20.11 -1.22
C LEU A 294 13.23 18.68 -0.87
N LYS A 295 13.25 18.37 0.42
CA LYS A 295 13.37 17.00 0.91
C LYS A 295 11.99 16.45 1.26
N VAL A 296 11.65 15.31 0.67
CA VAL A 296 10.39 14.61 0.92
C VAL A 296 10.63 13.13 1.13
N ASN A 297 9.74 12.51 1.88
CA ASN A 297 9.74 11.07 2.02
C ASN A 297 8.97 10.44 0.86
N GLY A 298 9.39 9.23 0.48
CA GLY A 298 8.71 8.45 -0.53
C GLY A 298 8.81 6.96 -0.28
N ILE A 299 8.12 6.22 -1.14
CA ILE A 299 8.07 4.76 -1.12
C ILE A 299 8.38 4.25 -2.53
N VAL A 300 9.23 3.24 -2.61
CA VAL A 300 9.47 2.48 -3.85
C VAL A 300 8.28 1.56 -4.08
N LYS A 301 7.65 1.64 -5.25
CA LYS A 301 6.60 0.73 -5.69
C LYS A 301 6.97 -0.05 -6.92
N ALA A 302 6.60 -1.32 -6.98
CA ALA A 302 6.61 -2.03 -8.25
C ALA A 302 5.55 -1.44 -9.19
N LYS A 303 5.83 -1.44 -10.50
CA LYS A 303 4.80 -1.05 -11.47
C LYS A 303 3.64 -2.05 -11.41
N PRO A 304 2.38 -1.62 -11.49
CA PRO A 304 1.23 -2.53 -11.48
C PRO A 304 1.31 -3.61 -12.56
N GLU A 305 1.77 -3.25 -13.76
CA GLU A 305 1.95 -4.13 -14.92
C GLU A 305 3.16 -5.06 -14.84
N SER A 306 4.08 -4.81 -13.90
CA SER A 306 5.26 -5.65 -13.68
C SER A 306 4.96 -6.87 -12.82
N ARG A 307 3.74 -7.04 -12.31
CA ARG A 307 3.36 -8.22 -11.53
C ARG A 307 2.34 -9.06 -12.30
N ALA A 308 2.62 -10.36 -12.43
CA ALA A 308 1.71 -11.31 -13.02
C ALA A 308 1.41 -12.45 -12.05
N VAL A 309 0.13 -12.67 -11.81
CA VAL A 309 -0.36 -13.79 -11.01
C VAL A 309 -0.68 -14.94 -11.95
N ILE A 310 -0.10 -16.10 -11.68
CA ILE A 310 -0.30 -17.31 -12.47
C ILE A 310 -1.34 -18.17 -11.75
N THR A 311 -2.43 -18.46 -12.44
CA THR A 311 -3.55 -19.26 -11.92
C THR A 311 -3.66 -20.60 -12.63
N ALA A 312 -4.33 -21.55 -11.99
CA ALA A 312 -4.64 -22.83 -12.60
C ALA A 312 -5.66 -22.68 -13.72
N SER A 313 -5.32 -23.02 -14.96
CA SER A 313 -6.29 -22.97 -16.08
C SER A 313 -7.33 -24.09 -16.03
N VAL A 314 -7.00 -25.20 -15.35
CA VAL A 314 -7.86 -26.37 -15.16
C VAL A 314 -7.71 -26.91 -13.75
N THR A 315 -8.72 -27.61 -13.25
CA THR A 315 -8.64 -28.36 -11.99
C THR A 315 -7.71 -29.56 -12.17
N GLY A 316 -6.67 -29.66 -11.35
CA GLY A 316 -5.66 -30.69 -11.52
C GLY A 316 -4.52 -30.65 -10.52
N LYS A 317 -3.62 -31.62 -10.64
CA LYS A 317 -2.39 -31.72 -9.86
C LYS A 317 -1.31 -30.84 -10.49
N VAL A 318 -0.76 -29.91 -9.72
CA VAL A 318 0.33 -29.02 -10.17
C VAL A 318 1.66 -29.74 -10.01
N ILE A 319 2.50 -29.71 -11.03
CA ILE A 319 3.87 -30.27 -11.03
C ILE A 319 4.84 -29.18 -11.46
N PHE A 320 5.72 -28.73 -10.58
CA PHE A 320 6.76 -27.76 -10.91
C PHE A 320 7.98 -28.44 -11.54
N ASN A 321 8.61 -27.74 -12.49
CA ASN A 321 9.90 -28.15 -13.04
C ASN A 321 10.99 -28.03 -11.98
N GLN A 322 12.04 -28.86 -12.09
CA GLN A 322 13.15 -28.85 -11.16
C GLN A 322 13.85 -27.47 -11.14
N GLY A 323 14.16 -26.98 -9.93
CA GLY A 323 14.83 -25.69 -9.75
C GLY A 323 13.92 -24.46 -9.81
N ILE A 324 12.62 -24.63 -10.04
CA ILE A 324 11.65 -23.53 -9.95
C ILE A 324 11.11 -23.43 -8.51
N GLY A 325 11.33 -22.28 -7.86
CA GLY A 325 10.81 -21.97 -6.53
C GLY A 325 10.84 -20.47 -6.24
N LEU A 326 10.52 -20.10 -5.00
CA LEU A 326 10.58 -18.70 -4.54
C LEU A 326 11.97 -18.09 -4.84
N GLY A 327 12.01 -16.88 -5.38
CA GLY A 327 13.24 -16.19 -5.75
C GLY A 327 13.90 -16.64 -7.06
N SER A 328 13.34 -17.63 -7.76
CA SER A 328 13.89 -18.08 -9.04
C SER A 328 13.60 -17.08 -10.16
N VAL A 329 14.58 -16.84 -11.03
CA VAL A 329 14.42 -15.98 -12.22
C VAL A 329 13.77 -16.78 -13.35
N VAL A 330 12.71 -16.21 -13.94
CA VAL A 330 11.98 -16.80 -15.07
C VAL A 330 11.89 -15.82 -16.24
N GLY A 331 11.97 -16.34 -17.46
CA GLY A 331 11.76 -15.63 -18.70
C GLY A 331 10.29 -15.60 -19.12
N ARG A 332 9.95 -14.68 -20.01
CA ARG A 332 8.63 -14.64 -20.66
C ARG A 332 8.39 -15.93 -21.45
N ASN A 333 7.21 -16.53 -21.27
CA ASN A 333 6.79 -17.82 -21.82
C ASN A 333 7.67 -19.01 -21.40
N GLN A 334 8.50 -18.87 -20.35
CA GLN A 334 9.26 -20.01 -19.83
C GLN A 334 8.31 -20.99 -19.11
N PRO A 335 8.44 -22.32 -19.35
CA PRO A 335 7.69 -23.33 -18.63
C PRO A 335 8.17 -23.44 -17.19
N ILE A 336 7.27 -23.13 -16.26
CA ILE A 336 7.46 -23.24 -14.81
C ILE A 336 7.08 -24.65 -14.34
N GLY A 337 6.07 -25.25 -14.97
CA GLY A 337 5.57 -26.56 -14.61
C GLY A 337 4.43 -27.01 -15.51
N THR A 338 3.66 -27.98 -15.05
CA THR A 338 2.48 -28.51 -15.71
C THR A 338 1.34 -28.71 -14.73
N ILE A 339 0.11 -28.73 -15.25
CA ILE A 339 -1.09 -29.12 -14.51
C ILE A 339 -1.62 -30.39 -15.17
N GLU A 340 -1.62 -31.48 -14.42
CA GLU A 340 -2.25 -32.73 -14.82
C GLU A 340 -3.72 -32.69 -14.39
N GLN A 341 -4.63 -32.62 -15.36
CA GLN A 341 -6.06 -32.49 -15.09
C GLN A 341 -6.58 -33.73 -14.35
N VAL A 342 -7.21 -33.50 -13.19
CA VAL A 342 -7.91 -34.55 -12.44
C VAL A 342 -9.38 -34.48 -12.85
N LEU A 343 -9.86 -35.52 -13.48
CA LEU A 343 -11.22 -35.62 -14.00
C LEU A 343 -12.09 -36.37 -13.00
N ASP A 344 -13.26 -35.81 -12.70
CA ASP A 344 -14.33 -36.54 -12.02
C ASP A 344 -14.84 -37.70 -12.90
N VAL A 345 -15.44 -38.73 -12.30
CA VAL A 345 -15.87 -39.97 -12.96
C VAL A 345 -16.78 -39.68 -14.16
N SER A 346 -17.68 -38.69 -14.04
CA SER A 346 -18.54 -38.26 -15.15
C SER A 346 -17.74 -37.71 -16.33
N ASN A 347 -16.72 -36.89 -16.06
CA ASN A 347 -15.87 -36.32 -17.10
C ASN A 347 -14.90 -37.35 -17.71
N GLN A 348 -14.52 -38.38 -16.94
CA GLN A 348 -13.76 -39.51 -17.47
C GLN A 348 -14.58 -40.30 -18.49
N ALA A 349 -15.85 -40.60 -18.18
CA ALA A 349 -16.75 -41.29 -19.10
C ALA A 349 -17.00 -40.48 -20.39
N THR A 350 -17.17 -39.15 -20.28
CA THR A 350 -17.33 -38.26 -21.46
C THR A 350 -16.06 -38.19 -22.30
N LEU A 351 -14.87 -38.18 -21.69
CA LEU A 351 -13.62 -38.19 -22.44
C LEU A 351 -13.32 -39.54 -23.09
N GLU A 352 -13.67 -40.64 -22.42
CA GLU A 352 -13.59 -41.97 -23.01
C GLU A 352 -14.57 -42.12 -24.19
N SER A 353 -15.80 -41.61 -24.07
CA SER A 353 -16.74 -41.61 -25.20
C SER A 353 -16.22 -40.78 -26.37
N GLN A 354 -15.68 -39.58 -26.12
CA GLN A 354 -15.05 -38.76 -27.16
C GLN A 354 -13.85 -39.46 -27.80
N ARG A 355 -13.02 -40.14 -26.99
CA ARG A 355 -11.87 -40.90 -27.51
C ARG A 355 -12.32 -42.06 -28.39
N LEU A 356 -13.31 -42.83 -27.96
CA LEU A 356 -13.87 -43.94 -28.72
C LEU A 356 -14.51 -43.45 -30.04
N GLU A 357 -15.16 -42.29 -30.01
CA GLU A 357 -15.73 -41.65 -31.20
C GLU A 357 -14.62 -41.20 -32.18
N ILE A 358 -13.56 -40.58 -31.68
CA ILE A 358 -12.36 -40.22 -32.47
C ILE A 358 -11.69 -41.47 -33.07
N GLU A 359 -11.54 -42.54 -32.28
CA GLU A 359 -10.96 -43.81 -32.75
C GLU A 359 -11.87 -44.50 -33.78
N ALA A 360 -13.19 -44.40 -33.63
CA ALA A 360 -14.14 -44.89 -34.62
C ALA A 360 -14.04 -44.12 -35.93
N GLN A 361 -13.98 -42.78 -35.89
CA GLN A 361 -13.78 -41.93 -37.06
C GLN A 361 -12.44 -42.22 -37.76
N ARG A 362 -11.35 -42.42 -36.99
CA ARG A 362 -10.05 -42.82 -37.55
C ARG A 362 -10.12 -44.15 -38.28
N ARG A 363 -10.75 -45.16 -37.67
CA ARG A 363 -10.94 -46.48 -38.29
C ARG A 363 -11.79 -46.38 -39.55
N GLU A 364 -12.83 -45.56 -39.56
CA GLU A 364 -13.65 -45.36 -40.76
C GLU A 364 -12.86 -44.74 -41.91
N VAL A 365 -12.02 -43.73 -41.63
CA VAL A 365 -11.12 -43.13 -42.63
C VAL A 365 -10.11 -44.15 -43.14
N GLU A 366 -9.52 -44.96 -42.25
CA GLU A 366 -8.57 -46.01 -42.62
C GLU A 366 -9.20 -47.08 -43.53
N ILE A 367 -10.41 -47.54 -43.20
CA ILE A 367 -11.17 -48.48 -44.04
C ILE A 367 -11.43 -47.89 -45.43
N LYS A 368 -11.93 -46.64 -45.51
CA LYS A 368 -12.16 -45.96 -46.79
C LYS A 368 -10.87 -45.77 -47.60
N GLN A 369 -9.74 -45.50 -46.95
CA GLN A 369 -8.44 -45.42 -47.62
C GLN A 369 -7.99 -46.77 -48.17
N LEU A 370 -8.20 -47.86 -47.43
CA LEU A 370 -7.90 -49.22 -47.88
C LEU A 370 -8.80 -49.63 -49.06
N GLU A 371 -10.08 -49.30 -49.02
CA GLU A 371 -11.02 -49.49 -50.13
C GLU A 371 -10.55 -48.77 -51.39
N LEU A 372 -10.27 -47.46 -51.30
CA LEU A 372 -9.76 -46.67 -52.42
C LEU A 372 -8.44 -47.22 -52.98
N LYS A 373 -7.52 -47.65 -52.10
CA LYS A 373 -6.25 -48.27 -52.52
C LYS A 373 -6.48 -49.57 -53.28
N ASN A 374 -7.41 -50.41 -52.82
CA ASN A 374 -7.78 -51.65 -53.53
C ASN A 374 -8.44 -51.34 -54.89
N THR A 375 -9.31 -50.32 -54.97
CA THR A 375 -9.91 -49.89 -56.23
C THR A 375 -8.86 -49.39 -57.22
N ILE A 376 -7.90 -48.56 -56.77
CA ILE A 376 -6.79 -48.09 -57.62
C ILE A 376 -5.99 -49.28 -58.14
N LEU A 377 -5.67 -50.27 -57.30
CA LEU A 377 -4.93 -51.46 -57.71
C LEU A 377 -5.70 -52.28 -58.77
N GLN A 378 -7.02 -52.43 -58.62
CA GLN A 378 -7.87 -53.09 -59.61
C GLN A 378 -7.88 -52.34 -60.95
N LEU A 379 -8.02 -51.02 -60.91
CA LEU A 379 -7.99 -50.16 -62.11
C LEU A 379 -6.61 -50.22 -62.79
N GLN A 380 -5.52 -50.23 -62.04
CA GLN A 380 -4.16 -50.37 -62.57
C GLN A 380 -3.96 -51.73 -63.26
N SER A 381 -4.50 -52.80 -62.71
CA SER A 381 -4.50 -54.12 -63.35
C SER A 381 -5.29 -54.12 -64.66
N GLN A 382 -6.48 -53.51 -64.69
CA GLN A 382 -7.28 -53.35 -65.91
C GLN A 382 -6.56 -52.50 -66.96
N LEU A 383 -5.91 -51.41 -66.55
CA LEU A 383 -5.12 -50.54 -67.41
C LEU A 383 -3.95 -51.31 -68.04
N ALA A 384 -3.25 -52.14 -67.27
CA ALA A 384 -2.16 -52.97 -67.79
C ALA A 384 -2.65 -53.93 -68.88
N ASN A 385 -3.79 -54.59 -68.68
CA ASN A 385 -4.41 -55.47 -69.67
C ASN A 385 -4.82 -54.70 -70.95
N GLN A 386 -5.39 -53.49 -70.81
CA GLN A 386 -5.78 -52.68 -71.95
C GLN A 386 -4.59 -52.10 -72.70
N ARG A 387 -3.50 -51.75 -72.02
CA ARG A 387 -2.24 -51.35 -72.65
C ARG A 387 -1.62 -52.49 -73.46
N ALA A 388 -1.71 -53.73 -72.97
CA ALA A 388 -1.27 -54.90 -73.74
C ALA A 388 -2.10 -55.07 -75.04
N ARG A 389 -3.44 -54.93 -74.96
CA ARG A 389 -4.32 -54.94 -76.14
C ARG A 389 -4.01 -53.80 -77.11
N LEU A 390 -3.74 -52.60 -76.60
CA LEU A 390 -3.36 -51.46 -77.42
C LEU A 390 -2.07 -51.73 -78.21
N ASN A 391 -1.06 -52.32 -77.55
CA ASN A 391 0.18 -52.68 -78.21
C ASN A 391 -0.04 -53.73 -79.31
N GLN A 392 -0.93 -54.69 -79.09
CA GLN A 392 -1.33 -55.67 -80.10
C GLN A 392 -2.04 -55.02 -81.29
N ALA A 393 -3.04 -54.16 -81.03
CA ALA A 393 -3.76 -53.43 -82.08
C ALA A 393 -2.82 -52.52 -82.89
N LYS A 394 -1.86 -51.85 -82.24
CA LYS A 394 -0.82 -51.05 -82.92
C LYS A 394 0.07 -51.90 -83.81
N ALA A 395 0.45 -53.10 -83.36
CA ALA A 395 1.24 -54.01 -84.18
C ALA A 395 0.45 -54.48 -85.42
N GLN A 396 -0.84 -54.79 -85.27
CA GLN A 396 -1.73 -55.16 -86.38
C GLN A 396 -1.94 -54.01 -87.37
N ALA A 397 -2.21 -52.80 -86.88
CA ALA A 397 -2.35 -51.60 -87.71
C ALA A 397 -1.06 -51.29 -88.49
N LEU A 398 0.11 -51.43 -87.85
CA LEU A 398 1.40 -51.26 -88.52
C LEU A 398 1.61 -52.30 -89.63
N GLN A 399 1.18 -53.54 -89.40
CA GLN A 399 1.24 -54.58 -90.42
C GLN A 399 0.31 -54.24 -91.60
N ALA A 400 -0.94 -53.91 -91.34
CA ALA A 400 -1.93 -53.54 -92.36
C ALA A 400 -1.49 -52.31 -93.17
N GLN A 401 -0.91 -51.29 -92.54
CA GLN A 401 -0.33 -50.13 -93.23
C GLN A 401 0.84 -50.50 -94.14
N ARG A 402 1.70 -51.43 -93.73
CA ARG A 402 2.80 -51.92 -94.58
C ARG A 402 2.27 -52.70 -95.78
N GLU A 403 1.18 -53.45 -95.62
CA GLU A 403 0.51 -54.16 -96.70
C GLU A 403 -0.18 -53.21 -97.67
N LEU A 404 -0.89 -52.20 -97.17
CA LEU A 404 -1.44 -51.11 -97.97
C LEU A 404 -0.34 -50.42 -98.79
N LYS A 405 0.77 -50.01 -98.16
CA LYS A 405 1.89 -49.36 -98.87
C LYS A 405 2.51 -50.27 -99.94
N ARG A 406 2.59 -51.58 -99.68
CA ARG A 406 3.02 -52.57 -100.69
C ARG A 406 2.01 -52.64 -101.85
N ALA A 407 0.72 -52.72 -101.55
CA ALA A 407 -0.35 -52.76 -102.56
C ALA A 407 -0.41 -51.48 -103.40
N GLU A 408 -0.25 -50.30 -102.81
CA GLU A 408 -0.19 -49.01 -103.50
C GLU A 408 0.96 -48.95 -104.50
N ASN A 409 2.17 -49.37 -104.08
CA ASN A 409 3.34 -49.38 -104.94
C ASN A 409 3.18 -50.35 -106.12
N LEU A 410 2.58 -51.52 -105.89
CA LEU A 410 2.30 -52.50 -106.94
C LEU A 410 1.16 -52.05 -107.87
N ALA A 411 0.16 -51.34 -107.35
CA ALA A 411 -0.95 -50.81 -108.16
C ALA A 411 -0.48 -49.71 -109.11
N LYS A 412 0.47 -48.85 -108.68
CA LYS A 412 1.07 -47.78 -109.51
C LYS A 412 1.76 -48.30 -110.77
N ILE A 413 2.31 -49.52 -110.71
CA ILE A 413 2.97 -50.17 -111.85
C ILE A 413 2.05 -51.17 -112.59
N GLY A 414 0.75 -51.20 -112.26
CA GLY A 414 -0.24 -52.07 -112.90
C GLY A 414 -0.16 -53.55 -112.52
N ALA A 415 0.57 -53.92 -111.46
CA ALA A 415 0.85 -55.31 -111.10
C ALA A 415 -0.21 -55.98 -110.19
N VAL A 416 -1.20 -55.23 -109.69
CA VAL A 416 -2.30 -55.76 -108.86
C VAL A 416 -3.65 -55.12 -109.24
N PRO A 417 -4.78 -55.86 -109.15
CA PRO A 417 -6.12 -55.30 -109.40
C PRO A 417 -6.53 -54.23 -108.37
N GLN A 418 -7.31 -53.24 -108.81
CA GLN A 418 -7.79 -52.13 -107.95
C GLN A 418 -8.56 -52.61 -106.72
N LYS A 419 -9.33 -53.71 -106.84
CA LYS A 419 -10.01 -54.38 -105.73
C LYS A 419 -9.07 -54.74 -104.56
N ARG A 420 -7.85 -55.22 -104.85
CA ARG A 420 -6.87 -55.58 -103.81
C ARG A 420 -6.35 -54.36 -103.04
N LEU A 421 -6.25 -53.21 -103.72
CA LEU A 421 -5.86 -51.96 -103.06
C LEU A 421 -6.97 -51.48 -102.12
N GLU A 422 -8.23 -51.52 -102.56
CA GLU A 422 -9.40 -51.15 -101.74
C GLU A 422 -9.56 -52.07 -100.52
N GLU A 423 -9.31 -53.38 -100.69
CA GLU A 423 -9.27 -54.35 -99.58
C GLU A 423 -8.19 -53.97 -98.56
N ALA A 424 -6.96 -53.71 -99.00
CA ALA A 424 -5.86 -53.30 -98.11
C ALA A 424 -6.10 -51.94 -97.44
N GLN A 425 -6.75 -50.98 -98.12
CA GLN A 425 -7.15 -49.71 -97.53
C GLN A 425 -8.21 -49.91 -96.43
N THR A 426 -9.19 -50.76 -96.69
CA THR A 426 -10.25 -51.07 -95.72
C THR A 426 -9.68 -51.76 -94.49
N GLU A 427 -8.78 -52.72 -94.67
CA GLU A 427 -8.11 -53.43 -93.58
C GLU A 427 -7.24 -52.50 -92.73
N ALA A 428 -6.44 -51.63 -93.35
CA ALA A 428 -5.67 -50.61 -92.64
C ALA A 428 -6.58 -49.67 -91.85
N LYS A 429 -7.69 -49.22 -92.44
CA LYS A 429 -8.67 -48.35 -91.77
C LYS A 429 -9.34 -49.04 -90.59
N ILE A 430 -9.70 -50.32 -90.71
CA ILE A 430 -10.28 -51.11 -89.60
C ILE A 430 -9.28 -51.21 -88.45
N ALA A 431 -8.03 -51.57 -88.75
CA ALA A 431 -6.99 -51.70 -87.73
C ALA A 431 -6.67 -50.35 -87.05
N GLU A 432 -6.68 -49.23 -87.79
CA GLU A 432 -6.55 -47.89 -87.23
C GLU A 432 -7.72 -47.51 -86.32
N GLN A 433 -8.96 -47.86 -86.69
CA GLN A 433 -10.13 -47.63 -85.83
C GLN A 433 -10.05 -48.47 -84.55
N GLU A 434 -9.53 -49.69 -84.63
CA GLU A 434 -9.32 -50.55 -83.47
C GLU A 434 -8.30 -49.93 -82.49
N VAL A 435 -7.17 -49.40 -83.00
CA VAL A 435 -6.21 -48.63 -82.20
C VAL A 435 -6.91 -47.45 -81.52
N ALA A 436 -7.60 -46.59 -82.30
CA ALA A 436 -8.27 -45.42 -81.76
C ALA A 436 -9.33 -45.78 -80.69
N SER A 437 -10.05 -46.89 -80.87
CA SER A 437 -11.02 -47.38 -79.89
C SER A 437 -10.36 -47.86 -78.59
N THR A 438 -9.22 -48.54 -78.70
CA THR A 438 -8.47 -49.07 -77.54
C THR A 438 -7.75 -47.95 -76.81
N GLU A 439 -7.22 -46.94 -77.52
CA GLU A 439 -6.63 -45.74 -76.92
C GLU A 439 -7.66 -44.97 -76.07
N LYS A 440 -8.91 -44.86 -76.55
CA LYS A 440 -9.99 -44.26 -75.75
C LYS A 440 -10.29 -45.05 -74.47
N GLN A 441 -10.24 -46.39 -74.53
CA GLN A 441 -10.43 -47.23 -73.34
C GLN A 441 -9.30 -47.07 -72.32
N VAL A 442 -8.05 -46.95 -72.80
CA VAL A 442 -6.88 -46.65 -71.94
C VAL A 442 -7.02 -45.28 -71.29
N ALA A 443 -7.36 -44.24 -72.07
CA ALA A 443 -7.53 -42.88 -71.55
C ALA A 443 -8.65 -42.79 -70.50
N LEU A 444 -9.75 -43.53 -70.68
CA LEU A 444 -10.85 -43.61 -69.71
C LEU A 444 -10.38 -44.20 -68.37
N LEU A 445 -9.60 -45.29 -68.41
CA LEU A 445 -9.07 -45.95 -67.20
C LEU A 445 -8.03 -45.07 -66.49
N GLU A 446 -7.17 -44.38 -67.25
CA GLU A 446 -6.20 -43.44 -66.68
C GLU A 446 -6.89 -42.28 -65.94
N GLU A 447 -7.98 -41.75 -66.51
CA GLU A 447 -8.77 -40.71 -65.84
C GLU A 447 -9.48 -41.24 -64.58
N GLN A 448 -10.03 -42.46 -64.62
CA GLN A 448 -10.62 -43.10 -63.43
C GLN A 448 -9.60 -43.29 -62.31
N ILE A 449 -8.36 -43.70 -62.64
CA ILE A 449 -7.26 -43.82 -61.66
C ILE A 449 -6.95 -42.46 -61.06
N LYS A 450 -6.80 -41.42 -61.89
CA LYS A 450 -6.51 -40.06 -61.45
C LYS A 450 -7.59 -39.50 -60.52
N GLN A 451 -8.86 -39.79 -60.80
CA GLN A 451 -9.97 -39.41 -59.92
C GLN A 451 -9.93 -40.16 -58.59
N ALA A 452 -9.66 -41.47 -58.60
CA ALA A 452 -9.52 -42.26 -57.39
C ALA A 452 -8.31 -41.82 -56.53
N GLU A 453 -7.17 -41.51 -57.14
CA GLU A 453 -5.99 -40.96 -56.47
C GLU A 453 -6.27 -39.57 -55.87
N THR A 454 -7.02 -38.73 -56.58
CA THR A 454 -7.46 -37.42 -56.05
C THR A 454 -8.36 -37.61 -54.84
N GLY A 455 -9.32 -38.54 -54.91
CA GLY A 455 -10.15 -38.94 -53.77
C GLY A 455 -9.32 -39.41 -52.57
N GLN A 456 -8.32 -40.25 -52.80
CA GLN A 456 -7.40 -40.74 -51.76
C GLN A 456 -6.64 -39.59 -51.06
N ARG A 457 -6.22 -38.56 -51.81
CA ARG A 457 -5.55 -37.37 -51.25
C ARG A 457 -6.48 -36.51 -50.40
N ILE A 458 -7.77 -36.44 -50.73
CA ILE A 458 -8.77 -35.71 -49.93
C ILE A 458 -8.97 -36.36 -48.55
N PHE A 459 -8.87 -37.68 -48.47
CA PHE A 459 -8.91 -38.43 -47.20
C PHE A 459 -7.57 -38.43 -46.45
N SER A 460 -6.60 -37.59 -46.82
CA SER A 460 -5.38 -37.38 -46.02
C SER A 460 -5.79 -36.86 -44.64
N SER A 461 -5.47 -37.65 -43.61
CA SER A 461 -6.15 -37.64 -42.31
C SER A 461 -6.38 -36.23 -41.74
N PRO A 462 -7.60 -35.94 -41.24
CA PRO A 462 -7.81 -34.79 -40.37
C PRO A 462 -6.86 -34.91 -39.18
N LYS A 463 -6.21 -33.81 -38.78
CA LYS A 463 -5.54 -33.73 -37.47
C LYS A 463 -6.62 -33.80 -36.40
N VAL A 464 -6.98 -35.01 -35.98
CA VAL A 464 -7.88 -35.20 -34.86
C VAL A 464 -7.10 -34.86 -33.59
N ASN A 465 -7.42 -33.71 -33.00
CA ASN A 465 -6.78 -33.23 -31.79
C ASN A 465 -7.21 -34.09 -30.61
N GLU A 466 -6.29 -34.87 -30.06
CA GLU A 466 -6.53 -35.61 -28.84
C GLU A 466 -6.73 -34.64 -27.65
N PRO A 467 -7.66 -34.95 -26.73
CA PRO A 467 -7.85 -34.13 -25.54
C PRO A 467 -6.58 -34.17 -24.67
N LYS A 468 -5.90 -33.02 -24.57
CA LYS A 468 -4.70 -32.86 -23.74
C LYS A 468 -5.09 -32.89 -22.27
N ARG A 469 -4.41 -33.74 -21.49
CA ARG A 469 -4.58 -33.84 -20.02
C ARG A 469 -3.51 -33.08 -19.24
N ILE A 470 -2.44 -32.66 -19.92
CA ILE A 470 -1.30 -31.96 -19.33
C ILE A 470 -1.28 -30.56 -19.92
N PHE A 471 -1.46 -29.56 -19.07
CA PHE A 471 -1.49 -28.15 -19.46
C PHE A 471 -0.19 -27.49 -18.98
N PRO A 472 0.55 -26.79 -19.87
CA PRO A 472 1.77 -26.12 -19.47
C PRO A 472 1.45 -24.90 -18.60
N LEU A 473 2.18 -24.76 -17.50
CA LEU A 473 2.18 -23.58 -16.65
C LEU A 473 3.33 -22.67 -17.10
N LEU A 474 3.00 -21.56 -17.76
CA LEU A 474 3.96 -20.64 -18.37
C LEU A 474 4.01 -19.32 -17.62
N SER A 475 5.21 -18.71 -17.54
CA SER A 475 5.34 -17.34 -17.05
C SER A 475 4.89 -16.32 -18.12
N PRO A 476 3.92 -15.43 -17.85
CA PRO A 476 3.47 -14.44 -18.85
C PRO A 476 4.45 -13.27 -19.03
N ILE A 477 5.34 -13.04 -18.04
CA ILE A 477 6.35 -11.98 -18.02
C ILE A 477 7.73 -12.56 -17.68
N LYS A 478 8.79 -11.79 -17.96
CA LYS A 478 10.12 -12.05 -17.38
C LYS A 478 10.14 -11.45 -15.98
N GLY A 479 10.73 -12.14 -15.01
CA GLY A 479 10.85 -11.62 -13.65
C GLY A 479 11.37 -12.64 -12.66
N VAL A 480 11.10 -12.40 -11.39
CA VAL A 480 11.43 -13.28 -10.27
C VAL A 480 10.14 -13.80 -9.64
N ILE A 481 10.14 -15.05 -9.21
CA ILE A 481 9.00 -15.63 -8.46
C ILE A 481 8.96 -15.00 -7.07
N ASP A 482 7.92 -14.20 -6.82
CA ASP A 482 7.72 -13.43 -5.59
C ASP A 482 7.00 -14.22 -4.50
N ASP A 483 5.98 -14.98 -4.90
CA ASP A 483 5.12 -15.75 -3.99
C ASP A 483 4.73 -17.08 -4.61
N VAL A 484 4.67 -18.14 -3.81
CA VAL A 484 4.26 -19.49 -4.22
C VAL A 484 3.20 -19.99 -3.24
N LYS A 485 1.95 -20.08 -3.71
CA LYS A 485 0.77 -20.42 -2.89
C LYS A 485 0.41 -21.90 -2.91
N VAL A 486 1.07 -22.68 -3.76
CA VAL A 486 0.73 -24.08 -4.03
C VAL A 486 2.00 -24.93 -3.95
N ALA A 487 1.92 -26.07 -3.27
CA ALA A 487 3.03 -27.02 -3.16
C ALA A 487 3.12 -27.90 -4.41
N ASN A 488 4.33 -28.39 -4.72
CA ASN A 488 4.52 -29.34 -5.81
C ASN A 488 3.73 -30.64 -5.54
N GLY A 489 2.93 -31.07 -6.50
CA GLY A 489 2.04 -32.23 -6.39
C GLY A 489 0.68 -31.96 -5.73
N GLN A 490 0.39 -30.72 -5.32
CA GLN A 490 -0.91 -30.35 -4.76
C GLN A 490 -2.00 -30.31 -5.85
N ILE A 491 -3.20 -30.74 -5.51
CA ILE A 491 -4.39 -30.60 -6.37
C ILE A 491 -5.01 -29.23 -6.13
N VAL A 492 -5.31 -28.51 -7.23
CA VAL A 492 -5.89 -27.18 -7.23
C VAL A 492 -7.10 -27.11 -8.15
N GLU A 493 -8.03 -26.22 -7.84
CA GLU A 493 -9.18 -25.91 -8.68
C GLU A 493 -8.82 -24.88 -9.75
N ALA A 494 -9.54 -24.90 -10.88
CA ALA A 494 -9.41 -23.87 -11.90
C ALA A 494 -9.64 -22.47 -11.31
N GLY A 495 -8.79 -21.51 -11.70
CA GLY A 495 -8.79 -20.14 -11.19
C GLY A 495 -7.96 -19.93 -9.92
N LYS A 496 -7.56 -21.00 -9.20
CA LYS A 496 -6.73 -20.86 -8.01
C LYS A 496 -5.36 -20.29 -8.36
N GLU A 497 -4.92 -19.29 -7.59
CA GLU A 497 -3.58 -18.72 -7.69
C GLU A 497 -2.51 -19.75 -7.30
N ILE A 498 -1.54 -19.96 -8.18
CA ILE A 498 -0.45 -20.92 -7.99
C ILE A 498 0.79 -20.19 -7.46
N LEU A 499 1.21 -19.15 -8.18
CA LEU A 499 2.37 -18.33 -7.85
C LEU A 499 2.26 -16.96 -8.51
N SER A 500 3.11 -16.02 -8.10
CA SER A 500 3.25 -14.72 -8.76
C SER A 500 4.68 -14.45 -9.20
N VAL A 501 4.81 -13.79 -10.33
CA VAL A 501 6.08 -13.35 -10.92
C VAL A 501 6.08 -11.82 -10.92
N ILE A 502 7.19 -11.22 -10.51
CA ILE A 502 7.37 -9.77 -10.48
C ILE A 502 8.63 -9.36 -11.26
N ASP A 503 8.50 -8.35 -12.11
CA ASP A 503 9.62 -7.67 -12.76
C ASP A 503 10.04 -6.46 -11.93
N THR A 504 11.18 -6.57 -11.26
CA THR A 504 11.76 -5.50 -10.43
C THR A 504 12.82 -4.68 -11.16
N SER A 505 13.00 -4.86 -12.48
CA SER A 505 14.05 -4.16 -13.24
C SER A 505 13.82 -2.65 -13.34
N GLU A 506 12.56 -2.22 -13.33
CA GLU A 506 12.14 -0.82 -13.25
C GLU A 506 11.06 -0.66 -12.18
N MET A 507 11.28 0.27 -11.27
CA MET A 507 10.38 0.57 -10.15
C MET A 507 9.84 2.00 -10.29
N LEU A 508 8.77 2.29 -9.57
CA LEU A 508 8.24 3.64 -9.38
C LEU A 508 8.65 4.15 -8.00
N LEU A 509 8.87 5.44 -7.90
CA LEU A 509 9.19 6.12 -6.67
C LEU A 509 8.09 7.14 -6.40
N GLU A 510 7.25 6.86 -5.41
CA GLU A 510 6.16 7.74 -5.03
C GLU A 510 6.61 8.65 -3.89
N ALA A 511 6.76 9.94 -4.20
CA ALA A 511 7.03 11.01 -3.25
C ALA A 511 5.73 11.69 -2.81
N GLN A 512 5.64 12.08 -1.55
CA GLN A 512 4.53 12.88 -1.04
C GLN A 512 5.00 14.32 -0.81
N VAL A 513 4.44 15.27 -1.56
CA VAL A 513 4.84 16.69 -1.53
C VAL A 513 3.70 17.54 -1.00
N PHE A 514 3.97 18.45 -0.05
CA PHE A 514 2.95 19.37 0.46
C PHE A 514 2.47 20.34 -0.63
N GLU A 515 1.20 20.75 -0.56
CA GLU A 515 0.64 21.65 -1.59
C GLU A 515 1.39 22.99 -1.72
N GLY A 516 1.95 23.49 -0.61
CA GLY A 516 2.71 24.74 -0.57
C GLY A 516 4.02 24.68 -1.36
N ASP A 517 4.57 23.47 -1.55
CA ASP A 517 5.85 23.25 -2.20
C ASP A 517 5.69 22.86 -3.68
N LEU A 518 4.45 22.73 -4.18
CA LEU A 518 4.15 22.47 -5.59
C LEU A 518 4.80 23.47 -6.59
N PRO A 519 4.97 24.77 -6.27
CA PRO A 519 5.65 25.68 -7.18
C PRO A 519 7.08 25.25 -7.53
N ILE A 520 7.79 24.58 -6.60
CA ILE A 520 9.14 24.04 -6.83
C ILE A 520 9.07 22.92 -7.89
N LEU A 521 7.99 22.14 -7.89
CA LEU A 521 7.79 21.04 -8.82
C LEU A 521 7.52 21.46 -10.28
N ARG A 522 7.13 22.72 -10.51
CA ARG A 522 6.89 23.24 -11.87
C ARG A 522 8.18 23.49 -12.66
N LYS A 523 9.31 23.53 -11.98
CA LYS A 523 10.65 23.84 -12.53
C LYS A 523 11.68 22.79 -12.14
N VAL A 524 11.25 21.52 -12.01
CA VAL A 524 12.13 20.43 -11.57
C VAL A 524 13.20 20.19 -12.61
N GLY A 525 14.42 20.09 -12.10
CA GLY A 525 15.62 19.91 -12.88
C GLY A 525 16.29 18.57 -12.71
N ARG A 526 16.28 18.07 -11.47
CA ARG A 526 16.89 16.82 -11.03
C ARG A 526 16.27 16.42 -9.70
N ALA A 527 16.17 15.13 -9.45
CA ALA A 527 15.92 14.60 -8.12
C ALA A 527 16.99 13.57 -7.79
N SER A 528 17.23 13.33 -6.50
CA SER A 528 18.01 12.19 -6.05
C SER A 528 17.33 11.57 -4.86
N PHE A 529 17.61 10.30 -4.59
CA PHE A 529 17.09 9.66 -3.39
C PHE A 529 18.12 8.77 -2.73
N THR A 530 17.91 8.57 -1.44
CA THR A 530 18.68 7.63 -0.62
C THR A 530 17.69 6.70 0.08
N ALA A 531 18.00 5.40 0.09
CA ALA A 531 17.26 4.43 0.90
C ALA A 531 18.07 4.18 2.18
N PRO A 532 17.48 4.31 3.39
CA PRO A 532 18.19 4.00 4.63
C PRO A 532 18.75 2.57 4.67
N SER A 533 18.10 1.64 3.98
CA SER A 533 18.55 0.24 3.85
C SER A 533 19.73 0.04 2.90
N LEU A 534 20.12 1.07 2.14
CA LEU A 534 21.24 1.06 1.18
C LEU A 534 22.21 2.18 1.58
N GLU A 535 22.97 1.96 2.64
CA GLU A 535 23.88 2.97 3.21
C GLU A 535 24.88 3.49 2.17
N GLY A 536 24.94 4.82 2.02
CA GLY A 536 25.93 5.51 1.18
C GLY A 536 25.63 5.53 -0.32
N GLU A 537 24.56 4.87 -0.79
CA GLU A 537 24.15 4.92 -2.20
C GLU A 537 23.17 6.07 -2.46
N VAL A 538 23.61 7.06 -3.25
CA VAL A 538 22.74 8.12 -3.78
C VAL A 538 22.34 7.73 -5.20
N TYR A 539 21.03 7.67 -5.43
CA TYR A 539 20.46 7.37 -6.73
C TYR A 539 20.00 8.67 -7.38
N GLU A 540 20.62 9.03 -8.50
CA GLU A 540 20.24 10.19 -9.29
C GLU A 540 19.04 9.87 -10.19
N ILE A 541 18.10 10.81 -10.27
CA ILE A 541 16.87 10.75 -11.09
C ILE A 541 16.90 11.91 -12.08
N GLY A 542 16.79 11.60 -13.37
CA GLY A 542 16.72 12.59 -14.44
C GLY A 542 15.36 13.29 -14.50
N ASN A 543 15.27 14.37 -15.28
CA ASN A 543 13.99 15.05 -15.52
C ASN A 543 13.01 14.17 -16.31
N GLU A 544 13.54 13.39 -17.24
CA GLU A 544 12.82 12.44 -18.08
C GLU A 544 12.19 11.28 -17.29
N ASP A 545 12.66 11.07 -16.07
CA ASP A 545 12.15 10.02 -15.17
C ASP A 545 10.92 10.49 -14.38
N LEU A 546 10.56 11.77 -14.42
CA LEU A 546 9.31 12.25 -13.83
C LEU A 546 8.10 11.73 -14.64
N VAL A 547 7.34 10.82 -14.04
CA VAL A 547 6.20 10.15 -14.71
C VAL A 547 4.90 10.91 -14.50
N PHE A 548 4.66 11.36 -13.27
CA PHE A 548 3.36 11.91 -12.88
C PHE A 548 3.48 12.89 -11.72
N ILE A 549 2.76 14.00 -11.82
CA ILE A 549 2.46 14.89 -10.69
C ILE A 549 0.94 14.84 -10.50
N GLY A 550 0.50 14.49 -9.30
CA GLY A 550 -0.91 14.44 -8.95
C GLY A 550 -1.62 15.78 -9.20
N GLN A 551 -2.82 15.72 -9.77
CA GLN A 551 -3.67 16.89 -9.97
C GLN A 551 -4.66 17.13 -8.82
N THR A 552 -4.69 16.23 -7.85
CA THR A 552 -5.59 16.27 -6.70
C THR A 552 -4.76 16.30 -5.42
N VAL A 553 -5.09 17.21 -4.51
CA VAL A 553 -4.52 17.26 -3.16
C VAL A 553 -5.32 16.30 -2.26
N ASN A 554 -4.63 15.43 -1.53
CA ASN A 554 -5.28 14.62 -0.51
C ASN A 554 -5.80 15.53 0.62
N GLN A 555 -7.11 15.51 0.86
CA GLN A 555 -7.77 16.44 1.80
C GLN A 555 -7.33 16.24 3.25
N GLN A 556 -6.91 15.02 3.63
CA GLN A 556 -6.48 14.71 4.99
C GLN A 556 -5.03 15.12 5.24
N THR A 557 -4.14 14.85 4.28
CA THR A 557 -2.70 15.09 4.45
C THR A 557 -2.21 16.40 3.85
N ARG A 558 -3.02 17.06 3.01
CA ARG A 558 -2.65 18.24 2.19
C ARG A 558 -1.41 18.01 1.32
N MET A 559 -1.22 16.77 0.87
CA MET A 559 -0.11 16.35 0.02
C MET A 559 -0.59 15.97 -1.39
N VAL A 560 0.32 16.07 -2.34
CA VAL A 560 0.21 15.63 -3.73
C VAL A 560 1.25 14.56 -3.99
N THR A 561 0.83 13.46 -4.63
CA THR A 561 1.73 12.39 -5.03
C THR A 561 2.53 12.80 -6.27
N VAL A 562 3.85 12.63 -6.21
CA VAL A 562 4.76 12.76 -7.36
C VAL A 562 5.40 11.41 -7.62
N VAL A 563 5.43 10.96 -8.87
CA VAL A 563 5.93 9.64 -9.24
C VAL A 563 7.12 9.78 -10.18
N TYR A 564 8.24 9.20 -9.79
CA TYR A 564 9.41 9.04 -10.65
C TYR A 564 9.59 7.59 -11.08
N LYS A 565 10.19 7.37 -12.24
CA LYS A 565 10.63 6.06 -12.72
C LYS A 565 12.08 5.85 -12.30
N VAL A 566 12.40 4.67 -11.77
CA VAL A 566 13.76 4.35 -11.31
C VAL A 566 14.20 3.00 -11.85
N LYS A 567 15.40 2.94 -12.42
CA LYS A 567 16.02 1.68 -12.86
C LYS A 567 16.63 0.95 -11.67
N ASN A 568 16.47 -0.37 -11.62
CA ASN A 568 16.97 -1.22 -10.54
C ASN A 568 17.82 -2.38 -11.10
N PRO A 569 18.95 -2.09 -11.78
CA PRO A 569 19.73 -3.10 -12.50
C PRO A 569 20.36 -4.15 -11.58
N ARG A 570 20.60 -3.81 -10.31
CA ARG A 570 21.18 -4.72 -9.29
C ARG A 570 20.11 -5.46 -8.47
N GLY A 571 18.82 -5.16 -8.66
CA GLY A 571 17.74 -5.75 -7.86
C GLY A 571 17.77 -5.37 -6.36
N ALA A 572 18.47 -4.28 -6.01
CA ALA A 572 18.63 -3.83 -4.62
C ALA A 572 17.37 -3.16 -4.08
N LEU A 573 16.66 -2.41 -4.93
CA LEU A 573 15.39 -1.78 -4.58
C LEU A 573 14.28 -2.82 -4.55
N ARG A 574 13.44 -2.77 -3.51
CA ARG A 574 12.29 -3.67 -3.31
C ARG A 574 11.01 -2.86 -3.14
N ASP A 575 9.89 -3.48 -3.52
CA ASP A 575 8.57 -2.91 -3.32
C ASP A 575 8.32 -2.63 -1.83
N GLY A 576 7.75 -1.47 -1.52
CA GLY A 576 7.48 -1.00 -0.16
C GLY A 576 8.67 -0.38 0.58
N MET A 577 9.86 -0.27 -0.02
CA MET A 577 11.00 0.39 0.63
C MET A 577 10.76 1.89 0.82
N PHE A 578 11.09 2.41 2.00
CA PHE A 578 11.09 3.85 2.27
C PHE A 578 12.37 4.51 1.75
N VAL A 579 12.22 5.72 1.21
CA VAL A 579 13.32 6.54 0.72
C VAL A 579 13.16 7.99 1.16
N GLU A 580 14.29 8.69 1.28
CA GLU A 580 14.33 10.15 1.33
C GLU A 580 14.68 10.67 -0.07
N ILE A 581 13.87 11.57 -0.60
CA ILE A 581 13.97 12.12 -1.95
C ILE A 581 14.30 13.61 -1.84
N SER A 582 15.41 14.02 -2.45
CA SER A 582 15.83 15.41 -2.59
C SER A 582 15.51 15.89 -3.99
N ILE A 583 14.51 16.75 -4.12
CA ILE A 583 14.06 17.35 -5.39
C ILE A 583 14.70 18.73 -5.51
N GLN A 584 15.33 19.04 -6.64
CA GLN A 584 15.97 20.33 -6.87
C GLN A 584 15.37 21.05 -8.08
N SER A 585 15.14 22.36 -7.92
CA SER A 585 14.81 23.25 -9.03
C SER A 585 16.01 23.42 -9.98
N ASP A 586 15.74 23.51 -11.27
CA ASP A 586 16.77 23.79 -12.28
C ASP A 586 17.23 25.26 -12.27
N GLU A 587 16.34 26.17 -11.87
CA GLU A 587 16.60 27.60 -11.87
C GLU A 587 17.28 28.00 -10.55
N ALA A 588 18.53 28.44 -10.66
CA ALA A 588 19.26 29.00 -9.53
C ALA A 588 19.01 30.51 -9.45
N GLN A 589 18.39 30.97 -8.37
CA GLN A 589 18.12 32.39 -8.16
C GLN A 589 19.26 33.03 -7.37
N SER A 590 19.73 34.18 -7.82
CA SER A 590 20.74 34.96 -7.08
C SER A 590 20.03 35.67 -5.93
N GLN A 591 20.29 35.21 -4.71
CA GLN A 591 19.64 35.71 -3.50
C GLN A 591 20.67 35.89 -2.39
N LEU A 592 20.35 36.74 -1.42
CA LEU A 592 21.20 36.95 -0.25
C LEU A 592 21.24 35.66 0.57
N ALA A 593 22.43 35.08 0.73
CA ALA A 593 22.59 33.72 1.26
C ALA A 593 23.37 33.72 2.59
N VAL A 594 22.84 33.02 3.58
CA VAL A 594 23.52 32.77 4.85
C VAL A 594 23.92 31.29 4.96
N PRO A 595 25.16 30.96 5.38
CA PRO A 595 25.54 29.57 5.62
C PRO A 595 24.63 28.94 6.67
N LYS A 596 24.11 27.72 6.44
CA LYS A 596 23.23 27.03 7.40
C LYS A 596 23.86 26.88 8.79
N ARG A 597 25.17 26.67 8.84
CA ARG A 597 25.95 26.61 10.08
C ARG A 597 25.96 27.90 10.90
N ALA A 598 25.62 29.06 10.31
CA ALA A 598 25.53 30.34 11.01
C ALA A 598 24.19 30.52 11.74
N ILE A 599 23.20 29.70 11.39
CA ILE A 599 21.81 29.83 11.84
C ILE A 599 21.64 28.96 13.08
N PHE A 600 21.00 29.51 14.10
CA PHE A 600 20.55 28.73 15.25
C PHE A 600 19.09 29.04 15.56
N ASN A 601 18.38 28.04 16.06
CA ASN A 601 16.99 28.18 16.46
C ASN A 601 16.89 28.37 17.97
N GLU A 602 16.08 29.33 18.39
CA GLU A 602 15.76 29.59 19.78
C GLU A 602 14.27 29.85 19.91
N GLN A 603 13.58 29.03 20.71
CA GLN A 603 12.13 29.11 20.91
C GLN A 603 11.31 29.08 19.59
N GLY A 604 11.79 28.35 18.57
CA GLY A 604 11.11 28.23 17.28
C GLY A 604 11.44 29.36 16.29
N GLN A 605 12.21 30.37 16.68
CA GLN A 605 12.65 31.46 15.79
C GLN A 605 14.12 31.30 15.38
N ASN A 606 14.45 31.73 14.17
CA ASN A 606 15.79 31.62 13.62
C ASN A 606 16.58 32.90 13.88
N PHE A 607 17.81 32.75 14.40
CA PHE A 607 18.71 33.84 14.73
C PHE A 607 20.09 33.62 14.12
N VAL A 608 20.82 34.72 13.99
CA VAL A 608 22.26 34.73 13.68
C VAL A 608 22.97 35.75 14.57
N PHE A 609 24.30 35.60 14.71
CA PHE A 609 25.15 36.64 15.30
C PHE A 609 25.83 37.44 14.19
N VAL A 610 25.57 38.75 14.14
CA VAL A 610 26.19 39.70 13.22
C VAL A 610 27.38 40.36 13.91
N PHE A 611 28.55 40.29 13.28
CA PHE A 611 29.75 40.97 13.77
C PHE A 611 29.71 42.44 13.39
N LYS A 612 29.62 43.33 14.38
CA LYS A 612 29.56 44.79 14.18
C LYS A 612 30.93 45.47 14.21
N GLY A 613 31.98 44.73 14.59
CA GLY A 613 33.35 45.22 14.61
C GLY A 613 33.96 45.17 16.01
N GLY A 614 35.29 45.07 16.07
CA GLY A 614 36.04 45.01 17.31
C GLY A 614 35.66 43.80 18.16
N GLU A 615 34.88 44.06 19.21
CA GLU A 615 34.49 43.10 20.24
C GLU A 615 32.98 42.83 20.28
N THR A 616 32.21 43.43 19.38
CA THR A 616 30.74 43.45 19.48
C THR A 616 30.07 42.54 18.46
N PHE A 617 29.15 41.71 18.95
CA PHE A 617 28.28 40.82 18.19
C PHE A 617 26.82 41.15 18.49
N GLU A 618 25.98 41.23 17.46
CA GLU A 618 24.56 41.50 17.60
C GLU A 618 23.78 40.21 17.30
N LYS A 619 23.02 39.71 18.29
CA LYS A 619 22.05 38.65 18.04
C LYS A 619 20.87 39.25 17.28
N ARG A 620 20.60 38.72 16.08
CA ARG A 620 19.55 39.25 15.22
C ARG A 620 18.60 38.15 14.73
N PRO A 621 17.27 38.36 14.85
CA PRO A 621 16.30 37.46 14.25
C PRO A 621 16.32 37.59 12.72
N ILE A 622 16.17 36.47 12.03
CA ILE A 622 16.16 36.43 10.57
C ILE A 622 14.98 35.63 10.04
N LEU A 623 14.48 36.05 8.88
CA LEU A 623 13.42 35.35 8.18
C LEU A 623 14.04 34.66 6.96
N LEU A 624 13.92 33.34 6.92
CA LEU A 624 14.54 32.51 5.90
C LEU A 624 13.58 32.21 4.75
N GLY A 625 14.14 31.94 3.58
CA GLY A 625 13.44 31.50 2.39
C GLY A 625 13.84 30.10 1.95
N SER A 626 14.04 29.96 0.64
CA SER A 626 14.51 28.74 -0.01
C SER A 626 15.90 28.35 0.49
N GLU A 627 16.18 27.06 0.59
CA GLU A 627 17.48 26.59 1.05
C GLU A 627 18.04 25.49 0.14
N ASP A 628 19.36 25.40 0.11
CA ASP A 628 20.09 24.29 -0.49
C ASP A 628 20.82 23.48 0.61
N LEU A 629 21.78 22.64 0.24
CA LEU A 629 22.50 21.80 1.20
C LEU A 629 23.43 22.59 2.15
N GLN A 630 23.92 23.76 1.76
CA GLN A 630 24.94 24.51 2.51
C GLN A 630 24.48 25.91 2.94
N TYR A 631 23.56 26.52 2.21
CA TYR A 631 23.12 27.90 2.35
C TYR A 631 21.59 28.00 2.43
N ALA A 632 21.10 29.02 3.11
CA ALA A 632 19.70 29.40 3.15
C ALA A 632 19.52 30.84 2.65
N GLU A 633 18.44 31.08 1.92
CA GLU A 633 17.98 32.40 1.50
C GLU A 633 17.60 33.24 2.72
N VAL A 634 18.02 34.50 2.74
CA VAL A 634 17.60 35.48 3.74
C VAL A 634 16.57 36.41 3.13
N LYS A 635 15.31 36.32 3.59
CA LYS A 635 14.21 37.21 3.19
C LYS A 635 14.24 38.54 3.94
N SER A 636 14.60 38.52 5.23
CA SER A 636 14.76 39.73 6.04
C SER A 636 15.71 39.51 7.22
N GLY A 637 16.24 40.62 7.76
CA GLY A 637 17.10 40.64 8.94
C GLY A 637 18.60 40.80 8.64
N LEU A 638 19.08 40.51 7.43
CA LEU A 638 20.50 40.72 7.08
C LEU A 638 20.66 41.55 5.81
N GLN A 639 21.79 42.23 5.72
CA GLN A 639 22.18 43.03 4.55
C GLN A 639 23.43 42.47 3.88
N LYS A 640 23.57 42.76 2.58
CA LYS A 640 24.76 42.40 1.80
C LYS A 640 26.01 43.04 2.40
N GLY A 641 27.06 42.24 2.56
CA GLY A 641 28.34 42.70 3.13
C GLY A 641 28.44 42.63 4.65
N GLU A 642 27.35 42.32 5.37
CA GLU A 642 27.45 42.03 6.81
C GLU A 642 28.23 40.73 7.06
N ARG A 643 28.92 40.65 8.20
CA ARG A 643 29.67 39.46 8.60
C ARG A 643 28.89 38.69 9.66
N VAL A 644 28.65 37.41 9.42
CA VAL A 644 27.94 36.52 10.36
C VAL A 644 28.88 35.49 10.96
N VAL A 645 28.64 35.13 12.21
CA VAL A 645 29.41 34.09 12.89
C VAL A 645 29.01 32.71 12.36
N VAL A 646 30.00 31.94 11.90
CA VAL A 646 29.82 30.60 11.33
C VAL A 646 30.41 29.49 12.22
N GLU A 647 31.31 29.84 13.15
CA GLU A 647 31.90 28.96 14.16
C GLU A 647 31.98 29.73 15.49
N GLY A 648 31.75 29.05 16.62
CA GLY A 648 31.76 29.68 17.95
C GLY A 648 30.37 30.15 18.46
N ILE A 649 29.29 29.78 17.77
CA ILE A 649 27.91 30.22 18.10
C ILE A 649 27.47 29.74 19.49
N TYR A 650 27.80 28.50 19.85
CA TYR A 650 27.46 27.94 21.16
C TYR A 650 28.13 28.72 22.30
N GLN A 651 29.40 29.09 22.12
CA GLN A 651 30.17 29.88 23.08
C GLN A 651 29.56 31.28 23.23
N LEU A 652 29.24 31.96 22.13
CA LEU A 652 28.58 33.27 22.16
C LEU A 652 27.22 33.21 22.86
N ARG A 653 26.44 32.15 22.65
CA ARG A 653 25.16 31.93 23.33
C ARG A 653 25.32 31.65 24.83
N SER A 654 26.44 31.04 25.25
CA SER A 654 26.69 30.69 26.64
C SER A 654 27.07 31.89 27.52
N ILE A 655 27.47 33.00 26.90
CA ILE A 655 27.76 34.25 27.59
C ILE A 655 26.41 34.84 28.01
N LYS A 656 26.08 34.70 29.30
CA LYS A 656 24.91 35.39 29.87
C LYS A 656 25.15 36.90 29.80
N GLN A 657 24.14 37.62 29.29
CA GLN A 657 24.06 39.08 29.39
C GLN A 657 23.89 39.52 30.84
#